data_AF-A0A9N9C2R0-F1
#
_entry.id   AF-A0A9N9C2R0-F1
#
_cell.length_a   1.000
_cell.length_b   1.000
_cell.length_c   1.000
_cell.angle_alpha   90.00
_cell.angle_beta   90.00
_cell.angle_gamma   90.00
#
_symmetry.space_group_name_H-M   'P 1'
#
loop_
_entity.id
_entity.type
_entity.pdbx_description
1 polymer ?
#
loop_
_entity_poly.entity_id
_entity_poly.type
_entity_poly.pdbx_seq_one_letter_code
_entity_poly.pdbx_strand_id
1 'polypeptide(L)'
;MAEEESTFETSPLMIRLEQERLNLGNVRPVELTGGQIKTGYEMSERCWYALKFICQMAYDEDAGVSREVLCYLSLSGILETDLIPIFLKVRNIVCESEIRMVLACVGLFDRMTDTVWLTDRRKDCEHLTDESKRRKVFSELLKLQKAMIRYKSIFANNKDFINALEEVVDILLRGDTRSVEEERIVRHGMLLFRNLLAIKDNEDIIAAGRVQSELIHSYYEHNVFLLISAMAASSNINGLLKMTILEILYYIYSVAEPEELIEEPTDRAVMGNSLSEEMPISNKMKSTKKWPVQFLLKTNDGRTYPAFTRKALNNPSVKILDYSKKKRWERRGFLDDLDQRKMLDLSPSAKQALRKLGEAILNMAFHHIKHDIEYERPYMKNVHVFYAMYVSGFFLGFQRFMLENDSSLFEDGPHIGKPKWDIGHVAFILNQDGLQLMLRKLREVHLDKKWVEVHIGLHYLKQMLLSLRSMSKSSFEFYPMIARQRIAFLSDEQANLDLVVDLIKNYKEQSFGFLKLLVEVIHLLVNILEEFTETGRRLYTKQKMRKKKKRNKGKKKATENDDENRIDDEIEEEQEGERDDSSLREQSYAHMPFELLQFQMMFANEAVVKNYLKYLEHYHELDAQEILHAASVIDCIINKCHQGGLFFRPSTFELFERIMSEPLKQVQALKPLITQIMRLFVQKADDDPLSLVEALFPKRKADAHVYVQPDE
;
A
#
# COMPACT_ATOMS: atom_id res chain seq x y z
N MET A 1 -2.10 29.89 24.11
CA MET A 1 -0.83 30.34 24.70
C MET A 1 -1.01 30.91 26.11
N ALA A 2 -1.73 32.03 26.35
CA ALA A 2 -1.83 32.60 27.70
C ALA A 2 -2.72 31.82 28.71
N GLU A 3 -3.68 31.01 28.26
CA GLU A 3 -4.48 30.14 29.16
C GLU A 3 -3.80 28.77 29.43
N GLU A 4 -2.78 28.41 28.64
CA GLU A 4 -2.14 27.09 28.66
C GLU A 4 -0.98 26.97 29.68
N GLU A 5 -0.42 28.10 30.12
CA GLU A 5 0.64 28.15 31.14
C GLU A 5 0.11 27.93 32.57
N SER A 6 -1.17 28.22 32.82
CA SER A 6 -1.75 28.20 34.17
C SER A 6 -2.03 26.80 34.77
N THR A 7 -1.95 25.73 33.97
CA THR A 7 -2.29 24.37 34.44
C THR A 7 -1.10 23.57 34.99
N PHE A 8 0.13 24.09 34.92
CA PHE A 8 1.34 23.33 35.27
C PHE A 8 1.85 23.52 36.69
N GLU A 9 1.37 24.54 37.41
CA GLU A 9 1.89 24.90 38.74
C GLU A 9 1.48 23.95 39.89
N THR A 10 0.75 22.85 39.63
CA THR A 10 0.09 22.10 40.72
C THR A 10 0.59 20.68 40.99
N SER A 11 1.43 20.06 40.13
CA SER A 11 1.90 18.68 40.35
C SER A 11 3.33 18.64 40.95
N PRO A 12 3.56 17.96 42.10
CA PRO A 12 4.89 17.83 42.71
C PRO A 12 5.95 17.25 41.76
N LEU A 13 5.54 16.38 40.84
CA LEU A 13 6.42 15.78 39.83
C LEU A 13 6.92 16.81 38.82
N MET A 14 6.06 17.72 38.39
CA MET A 14 6.40 18.78 37.43
C MET A 14 7.41 19.77 37.99
N ILE A 15 7.23 20.18 39.25
CA ILE A 15 8.17 21.07 39.95
C ILE A 15 9.55 20.40 40.04
N ARG A 16 9.58 19.11 40.36
CA ARG A 16 10.84 18.36 40.41
C ARG A 16 11.50 18.22 39.04
N LEU A 17 10.72 18.02 37.98
CA LEU A 17 11.25 17.96 36.61
C LEU A 17 11.86 19.29 36.15
N GLU A 18 11.30 20.44 36.55
CA GLU A 18 11.88 21.75 36.25
C GLU A 18 13.19 21.97 37.02
N GLN A 19 13.27 21.55 38.29
CA GLN A 19 14.51 21.59 39.06
C GLN A 19 15.62 20.74 38.42
N GLU A 20 15.29 19.54 37.95
CA GLU A 20 16.28 18.67 37.29
C GLU A 20 16.66 19.18 35.90
N ARG A 21 15.75 19.82 35.16
CA ARG A 21 16.10 20.50 33.91
C ARG A 21 17.17 21.57 34.13
N LEU A 22 17.04 22.40 35.15
CA LEU A 22 18.04 23.42 35.50
C LEU A 22 19.40 22.80 35.87
N ASN A 23 19.41 21.55 36.33
CA ASN A 23 20.63 20.80 36.65
C ASN A 23 21.32 20.19 35.41
N LEU A 24 20.76 20.31 34.20
CA LEU A 24 21.38 19.79 32.96
C LEU A 24 22.53 20.69 32.48
N GLY A 25 22.33 22.00 32.44
CA GLY A 25 23.30 22.94 31.92
C GLY A 25 22.67 24.27 31.52
N ASN A 26 23.48 25.16 30.94
CA ASN A 26 23.04 26.47 30.46
C ASN A 26 23.78 26.85 29.18
N VAL A 27 23.14 27.62 28.31
CA VAL A 27 23.79 28.25 27.15
C VAL A 27 24.56 29.48 27.63
N ARG A 28 25.88 29.50 27.48
CA ARG A 28 26.74 30.64 27.79
C ARG A 28 27.44 31.20 26.55
N PRO A 29 27.67 32.52 26.44
CA PRO A 29 28.53 33.06 25.40
C PRO A 29 29.98 32.59 25.63
N VAL A 30 30.57 31.93 24.63
CA VAL A 30 31.97 31.49 24.63
C VAL A 30 32.75 32.38 23.67
N GLU A 31 33.80 33.02 24.17
CA GLU A 31 34.71 33.83 23.35
C GLU A 31 35.71 32.91 22.63
N LEU A 32 35.70 32.94 21.30
CA LEU A 32 36.71 32.27 20.48
C LEU A 32 37.98 33.14 20.40
N THR A 33 39.14 32.50 20.22
CA THR A 33 40.44 33.16 19.98
C THR A 33 40.36 34.00 18.71
N GLY A 34 40.08 35.30 18.86
CA GLY A 34 39.78 36.23 17.76
C GLY A 34 38.64 37.21 18.03
N GLY A 35 37.98 37.16 19.20
CA GLY A 35 36.96 38.14 19.59
C GLY A 35 35.56 37.88 19.02
N GLN A 36 35.32 36.72 18.41
CA GLN A 36 33.99 36.27 18.02
C GLN A 36 33.32 35.53 19.19
N ILE A 37 32.18 36.03 19.65
CA ILE A 37 31.37 35.39 20.70
C ILE A 37 30.44 34.37 20.01
N LYS A 38 30.63 33.07 20.29
CA LYS A 38 29.70 32.01 19.87
C LYS A 38 28.98 31.47 21.10
N THR A 39 27.67 31.31 21.03
CA THR A 39 26.91 30.67 22.12
C THR A 39 27.31 29.20 22.21
N GLY A 40 27.89 28.80 23.34
CA GLY A 40 28.26 27.42 23.65
C GLY A 40 27.45 26.91 24.83
N TYR A 41 26.94 25.68 24.73
CA TYR A 41 26.29 25.03 25.87
C TYR A 41 27.34 24.66 26.94
N GLU A 42 27.06 24.76 28.23
CA GLU A 42 27.93 24.29 29.31
C GLU A 42 27.17 23.27 30.16
N MET A 43 27.73 22.06 30.29
CA MET A 43 27.11 20.98 31.07
C MET A 43 27.38 21.19 32.56
N SER A 44 26.34 21.02 33.37
CA SER A 44 26.47 21.05 34.84
C SER A 44 27.13 19.77 35.37
N GLU A 45 27.80 19.84 36.52
CA GLU A 45 28.39 18.67 37.20
C GLU A 45 27.34 17.59 37.55
N ARG A 46 26.07 17.99 37.71
CA ARG A 46 24.95 17.09 38.01
C ARG A 46 24.17 16.63 36.78
N CYS A 47 24.63 16.96 35.57
CA CYS A 47 23.93 16.65 34.32
C CYS A 47 23.56 15.17 34.20
N TRP A 48 24.48 14.26 34.53
CA TRP A 48 24.20 12.82 34.51
C TRP A 48 23.04 12.41 35.45
N TYR A 49 23.01 12.94 36.67
CA TYR A 49 21.96 12.60 37.63
C TYR A 49 20.59 13.11 37.19
N ALA A 50 20.56 14.33 36.65
CA ALA A 50 19.35 14.92 36.08
C ALA A 50 18.84 14.11 34.88
N LEU A 51 19.72 13.77 33.92
CA LEU A 51 19.37 12.92 32.78
C LEU A 51 18.86 11.55 33.22
N LYS A 52 19.56 10.92 34.18
CA LYS A 52 19.15 9.63 34.72
C LYS A 52 17.76 9.69 35.35
N PHE A 53 17.47 10.74 36.12
CA PHE A 53 16.15 10.93 36.73
C PHE A 53 15.06 11.11 35.67
N ILE A 54 15.28 11.98 34.67
CA ILE A 54 14.31 12.21 33.59
C ILE A 54 14.06 10.92 32.81
N CYS A 55 15.11 10.16 32.48
CA CYS A 55 14.97 8.88 31.81
C CYS A 55 14.19 7.87 32.65
N GLN A 56 14.45 7.77 33.95
CA GLN A 56 13.71 6.86 34.84
C GLN A 56 12.21 7.18 34.84
N MET A 57 11.84 8.46 34.92
CA MET A 57 10.43 8.87 34.94
C MET A 57 9.76 8.73 33.56
N ALA A 58 10.51 8.89 32.47
CA ALA A 58 9.98 8.70 31.11
C ALA A 58 9.70 7.23 30.74
N TYR A 59 10.37 6.30 31.42
CA TYR A 59 10.21 4.84 31.27
C TYR A 59 9.50 4.20 32.48
N ASP A 60 8.83 5.00 33.31
CA ASP A 60 8.12 4.51 34.48
C ASP A 60 7.02 3.51 34.10
N GLU A 61 6.81 2.50 34.94
CA GLU A 61 5.76 1.48 34.75
C GLU A 61 4.37 2.13 34.77
N ASP A 62 4.21 3.22 35.53
CA ASP A 62 3.00 4.01 35.56
C ASP A 62 2.86 4.84 34.27
N ALA A 63 2.00 4.36 33.37
CA ALA A 63 1.71 5.03 32.10
C ALA A 63 1.20 6.47 32.25
N GLY A 64 0.59 6.81 33.40
CA GLY A 64 0.20 8.17 33.75
C GLY A 64 1.40 9.07 33.98
N VAL A 65 2.37 8.62 34.78
CA VAL A 65 3.62 9.35 35.07
C VAL A 65 4.41 9.56 33.79
N SER A 66 4.62 8.49 33.00
CA SER A 66 5.28 8.56 31.69
C SER A 66 4.64 9.62 30.78
N ARG A 67 3.30 9.69 30.72
CA ARG A 67 2.58 10.68 29.91
C ARG A 67 2.79 12.10 30.38
N GLU A 68 2.69 12.34 31.69
CA GLU A 68 2.89 13.67 32.28
C GLU A 68 4.32 14.17 32.00
N VAL A 69 5.32 13.29 32.16
CA VAL A 69 6.73 13.59 31.83
C VAL A 69 6.89 13.93 30.34
N LEU A 70 6.33 13.13 29.43
CA LEU A 70 6.43 13.40 28.00
C LEU A 70 5.73 14.72 27.61
N CYS A 71 4.60 15.05 28.24
CA CYS A 71 3.93 16.33 28.05
C CYS A 71 4.81 17.48 28.53
N TYR A 72 5.44 17.34 29.69
CA TYR A 72 6.40 18.32 30.19
C TYR A 72 7.58 18.55 29.24
N LEU A 73 8.21 17.47 28.76
CA LEU A 73 9.34 17.57 27.82
C LEU A 73 8.94 18.31 26.53
N SER A 74 7.68 18.17 26.10
CA SER A 74 7.18 18.88 24.92
C SER A 74 6.97 20.37 25.10
N LEU A 75 6.60 20.79 26.31
CA LEU A 75 6.28 22.18 26.60
C LEU A 75 7.53 22.97 26.99
N SER A 76 8.45 22.32 27.70
CA SER A 76 9.71 22.92 28.14
C SER A 76 10.65 23.25 26.97
N GLY A 77 10.49 22.61 25.80
CA GLY A 77 11.37 22.80 24.64
C GLY A 77 12.78 22.23 24.86
N ILE A 78 12.96 21.38 25.88
CA ILE A 78 14.23 20.83 26.36
C ILE A 78 15.04 20.10 25.28
N LEU A 79 14.37 19.60 24.23
CA LEU A 79 15.00 18.91 23.12
C LEU A 79 15.98 19.81 22.36
N GLU A 80 15.54 21.01 21.98
CA GLU A 80 16.34 21.99 21.23
C GLU A 80 17.37 22.66 22.12
N THR A 81 16.97 23.00 23.36
CA THR A 81 17.78 23.84 24.26
C THR A 81 18.91 23.07 24.93
N ASP A 82 18.66 21.82 25.34
CA ASP A 82 19.54 21.09 26.24
C ASP A 82 19.97 19.73 25.64
N LEU A 83 19.02 18.86 25.28
CA LEU A 83 19.34 17.47 24.95
C LEU A 83 20.18 17.29 23.67
N ILE A 84 19.84 17.99 22.57
CA ILE A 84 20.65 17.93 21.34
C ILE A 84 22.06 18.50 21.57
N PRO A 85 22.23 19.69 22.18
CA PRO A 85 23.57 20.20 22.53
C PRO A 85 24.38 19.28 23.43
N ILE A 86 23.76 18.62 24.42
CA ILE A 86 24.42 17.63 25.28
C ILE A 86 24.92 16.45 24.44
N PHE A 87 24.06 15.87 23.60
CA PHE A 87 24.45 14.76 22.73
C PHE A 87 25.63 15.14 21.83
N LEU A 88 25.58 16.31 21.18
CA LEU A 88 26.64 16.77 20.27
C LEU A 88 27.99 16.96 20.97
N LYS A 89 28.01 17.24 22.27
CA LYS A 89 29.25 17.34 23.08
C LYS A 89 29.82 15.99 23.48
N VAL A 90 28.96 15.03 23.79
CA VAL A 90 29.34 13.73 24.35
C VAL A 90 29.49 12.65 23.26
N ARG A 91 29.20 12.98 21.99
CA ARG A 91 29.24 12.04 20.86
C ARG A 91 30.57 11.29 20.68
N ASN A 92 31.68 11.93 21.04
CA ASN A 92 33.00 11.30 20.95
C ASN A 92 33.21 10.43 22.19
N ILE A 93 32.77 9.18 22.11
CA ILE A 93 32.85 8.23 23.20
C ILE A 93 34.32 7.91 23.50
N VAL A 94 34.83 8.37 24.64
CA VAL A 94 36.17 8.05 25.16
C VAL A 94 36.07 7.31 26.51
N CYS A 95 35.05 7.60 27.31
CA CYS A 95 34.87 7.06 28.66
C CYS A 95 33.51 6.38 28.88
N GLU A 96 33.44 5.46 29.85
CA GLU A 96 32.19 4.75 30.21
C GLU A 96 31.07 5.70 30.68
N SER A 97 31.42 6.80 31.34
CA SER A 97 30.46 7.85 31.72
C SER A 97 29.79 8.51 30.50
N GLU A 98 30.53 8.66 29.40
CA GLU A 98 30.04 9.26 28.17
C GLU A 98 29.11 8.29 27.42
N ILE A 99 29.44 6.99 27.39
CA ILE A 99 28.56 5.93 26.88
C ILE A 99 27.18 6.00 27.56
N ARG A 100 27.16 6.11 28.89
CA ARG A 100 25.92 6.18 29.66
C ARG A 100 25.12 7.46 29.37
N MET A 101 25.79 8.60 29.19
CA MET A 101 25.15 9.87 28.82
C MET A 101 24.57 9.82 27.40
N VAL A 102 25.32 9.28 26.43
CA VAL A 102 24.85 9.05 25.06
C VAL A 102 23.63 8.12 25.07
N LEU A 103 23.71 7.01 25.80
CA LEU A 103 22.60 6.07 25.94
C LEU A 103 21.35 6.74 26.54
N ALA A 104 21.52 7.60 27.56
CA ALA A 104 20.42 8.34 28.16
C ALA A 104 19.79 9.32 27.15
N CYS A 105 20.58 10.07 26.39
CA CYS A 105 20.08 11.00 25.38
C CYS A 105 19.33 10.26 24.26
N VAL A 106 19.97 9.26 23.64
CA VAL A 106 19.38 8.51 22.52
C VAL A 106 18.14 7.73 22.96
N GLY A 107 18.16 7.14 24.17
CA GLY A 107 16.97 6.52 24.75
C GLY A 107 15.83 7.50 24.97
N LEU A 108 16.10 8.71 25.47
CA LEU A 108 15.07 9.72 25.64
C LEU A 108 14.52 10.21 24.29
N PHE A 109 15.37 10.38 23.27
CA PHE A 109 14.92 10.71 21.91
C PHE A 109 13.99 9.65 21.32
N ASP A 110 14.36 8.37 21.43
CA ASP A 110 13.50 7.25 21.03
C ASP A 110 12.17 7.32 21.78
N ARG A 111 12.19 7.45 23.10
CA ARG A 111 10.97 7.53 23.94
C ARG A 111 10.06 8.70 23.59
N MET A 112 10.63 9.87 23.31
CA MET A 112 9.88 11.08 22.93
C MET A 112 9.23 10.96 21.55
N THR A 113 9.75 10.08 20.70
CA THR A 113 9.31 9.88 19.31
C THR A 113 8.58 8.55 19.09
N ASP A 114 8.34 7.77 20.16
CA ASP A 114 7.76 6.42 20.09
C ASP A 114 6.29 6.43 19.65
N THR A 115 6.08 6.24 18.35
CA THR A 115 4.75 6.17 17.73
C THR A 115 3.98 4.90 18.09
N VAL A 116 4.68 3.79 18.39
CA VAL A 116 4.04 2.52 18.74
C VAL A 116 3.38 2.66 20.10
N TRP A 117 4.12 3.18 21.08
CA TRP A 117 3.57 3.46 22.40
C TRP A 117 2.39 4.42 22.34
N LEU A 118 2.44 5.47 21.51
CA LEU A 118 1.31 6.41 21.36
C LEU A 118 0.06 5.70 20.81
N THR A 119 0.24 4.81 19.84
CA THR A 119 -0.85 4.06 19.21
C THR A 119 -1.51 3.10 20.19
N ASP A 120 -0.72 2.35 20.96
CA ASP A 120 -1.23 1.44 21.97
C ASP A 120 -2.04 2.19 23.04
N ARG A 121 -1.56 3.37 23.47
CA ARG A 121 -2.28 4.20 24.46
C ARG A 121 -3.57 4.82 23.93
N ARG A 122 -3.70 5.01 22.61
CA ARG A 122 -4.98 5.40 22.01
C ARG A 122 -6.01 4.28 22.11
N LYS A 123 -5.61 3.05 21.80
CA LYS A 123 -6.48 1.87 21.94
C LYS A 123 -6.92 1.70 23.39
N ASP A 124 -5.98 1.79 24.33
CA ASP A 124 -6.30 1.74 25.77
C ASP A 124 -7.30 2.84 26.17
N CYS A 125 -7.15 4.05 25.61
CA CYS A 125 -8.04 5.18 25.88
C CYS A 125 -9.47 4.92 25.37
N GLU A 126 -9.64 4.23 24.25
CA GLU A 126 -10.95 3.88 23.69
C GLU A 126 -11.73 2.91 24.60
N HIS A 127 -11.01 2.07 25.36
CA HIS A 127 -11.59 1.12 26.31
C HIS A 127 -11.94 1.71 27.69
N LEU A 128 -11.65 3.00 27.93
CA LEU A 128 -11.99 3.67 29.20
C LEU A 128 -13.50 3.89 29.33
N THR A 129 -14.07 3.41 30.45
CA THR A 129 -15.50 3.55 30.79
C THR A 129 -15.89 4.96 31.26
N ASP A 130 -14.97 5.66 31.92
CA ASP A 130 -15.18 7.02 32.44
C ASP A 130 -14.94 8.07 31.34
N GLU A 131 -16.02 8.74 30.90
CA GLU A 131 -15.95 9.73 29.83
C GLU A 131 -15.07 10.94 30.17
N SER A 132 -15.01 11.37 31.43
CA SER A 132 -14.24 12.54 31.85
C SER A 132 -12.74 12.23 31.77
N LYS A 133 -12.34 11.07 32.31
CA LYS A 133 -10.96 10.58 32.19
C LYS A 133 -10.59 10.34 30.75
N ARG A 134 -11.46 9.71 29.95
CA ARG A 134 -11.23 9.48 28.52
C ARG A 134 -10.95 10.79 27.77
N ARG A 135 -11.74 11.84 28.01
CA ARG A 135 -11.52 13.16 27.37
C ARG A 135 -10.18 13.77 27.78
N LYS A 136 -9.81 13.72 29.07
CA LYS A 136 -8.52 14.23 29.55
C LYS A 136 -7.34 13.49 28.90
N VAL A 137 -7.38 12.15 28.94
CA VAL A 137 -6.35 11.28 28.34
C VAL A 137 -6.22 11.54 26.84
N PHE A 138 -7.35 11.60 26.15
CA PHE A 138 -7.38 11.86 24.71
C PHE A 138 -6.78 13.23 24.36
N SER A 139 -7.08 14.26 25.16
CA SER A 139 -6.48 15.59 24.97
C SER A 139 -4.97 15.57 25.16
N GLU A 140 -4.44 14.84 26.13
CA GLU A 140 -2.99 14.71 26.34
C GLU A 140 -2.32 13.94 25.19
N LEU A 141 -2.92 12.85 24.72
CA LEU A 141 -2.41 12.09 23.57
C LEU A 141 -2.39 12.92 22.27
N LEU A 142 -3.36 13.83 22.09
CA LEU A 142 -3.35 14.79 20.99
C LEU A 142 -2.22 15.82 21.13
N LYS A 143 -1.94 16.30 22.34
CA LYS A 143 -0.80 17.20 22.60
C LYS A 143 0.52 16.50 22.26
N LEU A 144 0.69 15.25 22.68
CA LEU A 144 1.87 14.44 22.36
C LEU A 144 2.01 14.19 20.86
N GLN A 145 0.91 13.91 20.14
CA GLN A 145 0.98 13.76 18.68
C GLN A 145 1.48 15.04 18.00
N LYS A 146 0.99 16.21 18.42
CA LYS A 146 1.47 17.50 17.89
C LYS A 146 2.95 17.75 18.24
N ALA A 147 3.36 17.38 19.46
CA ALA A 147 4.75 17.48 19.89
C ALA A 147 5.69 16.62 19.03
N MET A 148 5.30 15.39 18.69
CA MET A 148 6.10 14.50 17.83
C MET A 148 6.35 15.10 16.44
N ILE A 149 5.36 15.76 15.85
CA ILE A 149 5.54 16.46 14.55
C ILE A 149 6.55 17.60 14.69
N ARG A 150 6.49 18.34 15.81
CA ARG A 150 7.50 19.37 16.12
C ARG A 150 8.89 18.75 16.29
N TYR A 151 9.03 17.67 17.06
CA TYR A 151 10.31 16.96 17.21
C TYR A 151 10.89 16.50 15.88
N LYS A 152 10.04 15.92 15.00
CA LYS A 152 10.45 15.53 13.64
C LYS A 152 11.03 16.72 12.88
N SER A 153 10.36 17.87 12.91
CA SER A 153 10.86 19.09 12.25
C SER A 153 12.20 19.59 12.83
N ILE A 154 12.39 19.49 14.14
CA ILE A 154 13.64 19.89 14.82
C ILE A 154 14.80 18.98 14.38
N PHE A 155 14.59 17.66 14.39
CA PHE A 155 15.61 16.70 13.98
C PHE A 155 15.92 16.80 12.49
N ALA A 156 14.90 16.94 11.63
CA ALA A 156 15.10 17.07 10.18
C ALA A 156 15.91 18.34 9.81
N ASN A 157 15.72 19.44 10.54
CA ASN A 157 16.47 20.67 10.33
C ASN A 157 17.90 20.63 10.90
N ASN A 158 18.17 19.76 11.88
CA ASN A 158 19.46 19.69 12.55
C ASN A 158 20.37 18.63 11.90
N LYS A 159 20.97 19.01 10.78
CA LYS A 159 21.89 18.17 9.99
C LYS A 159 23.07 17.64 10.81
N ASP A 160 23.63 18.47 11.69
CA ASP A 160 24.75 18.11 12.56
C ASP A 160 24.39 16.96 13.50
N PHE A 161 23.14 16.93 14.00
CA PHE A 161 22.66 15.84 14.84
C PHE A 161 22.54 14.52 14.07
N ILE A 162 21.95 14.54 12.87
CA ILE A 162 21.78 13.32 12.06
C ILE A 162 23.14 12.73 11.70
N ASN A 163 24.09 13.57 11.28
CA ASN A 163 25.46 13.15 11.02
C ASN A 163 26.13 12.57 12.26
N ALA A 164 26.05 13.26 13.41
CA ALA A 164 26.64 12.79 14.65
C ALA A 164 26.03 11.46 15.14
N LEU A 165 24.73 11.26 14.96
CA LEU A 165 24.07 10.00 15.31
C LEU A 165 24.49 8.86 14.39
N GLU A 166 24.58 9.12 13.08
CA GLU A 166 25.08 8.14 12.11
C GLU A 166 26.51 7.73 12.43
N GLU A 167 27.41 8.69 12.65
CA GLU A 167 28.81 8.44 13.03
C GLU A 167 28.92 7.57 14.29
N VAL A 168 28.16 7.89 15.34
CA VAL A 168 28.15 7.10 16.58
C VAL A 168 27.67 5.67 16.32
N VAL A 169 26.60 5.49 15.54
CA VAL A 169 26.06 4.15 15.25
C VAL A 169 27.03 3.35 14.36
N ASP A 170 27.61 3.96 13.33
CA ASP A 170 28.59 3.32 12.44
C ASP A 170 29.85 2.89 13.19
N ILE A 171 30.42 3.77 14.02
CA ILE A 171 31.59 3.44 14.87
C ILE A 171 31.29 2.23 15.76
N LEU A 172 30.13 2.21 16.42
CA LEU A 172 29.73 1.10 17.29
C LEU A 172 29.44 -0.19 16.53
N LEU A 173 29.04 -0.11 15.25
CA LEU A 173 28.80 -1.28 14.40
C LEU A 173 30.10 -1.91 13.87
N ARG A 174 31.17 -1.13 13.71
CA ARG A 174 32.49 -1.61 13.27
C ARG A 174 33.27 -2.34 14.37
N GLY A 175 32.86 -2.24 15.63
CA GLY A 175 33.51 -2.92 16.76
C GLY A 175 33.25 -4.43 16.78
N ASP A 176 34.32 -5.23 16.91
CA ASP A 176 34.24 -6.71 16.94
C ASP A 176 33.45 -7.27 18.14
N THR A 177 33.53 -6.61 19.30
CA THR A 177 32.79 -6.97 20.51
C THR A 177 32.09 -5.75 21.07
N ARG A 178 30.75 -5.80 21.15
CA ARG A 178 29.91 -4.73 21.69
C ARG A 178 29.51 -5.02 23.14
N SER A 179 29.63 -4.01 23.99
CA SER A 179 29.01 -3.95 25.30
C SER A 179 27.48 -3.98 25.19
N VAL A 180 26.79 -4.42 26.26
CA VAL A 180 25.33 -4.34 26.36
C VAL A 180 24.83 -2.90 26.23
N GLU A 181 25.58 -1.91 26.74
CA GLU A 181 25.23 -0.50 26.63
C GLU A 181 25.38 0.00 25.19
N GLU A 182 26.45 -0.38 24.49
CA GLU A 182 26.70 -0.03 23.10
C GLU A 182 25.65 -0.64 22.16
N GLU A 183 25.27 -1.90 22.38
CA GLU A 183 24.19 -2.53 21.62
C GLU A 183 22.86 -1.79 21.83
N ARG A 184 22.61 -1.30 23.05
CA ARG A 184 21.43 -0.45 23.32
C ARG A 184 21.53 0.89 22.60
N ILE A 185 22.69 1.53 22.52
CA ILE A 185 22.85 2.78 21.75
C ILE A 185 22.49 2.55 20.28
N VAL A 186 23.06 1.51 19.66
CA VAL A 186 22.75 1.14 18.27
C VAL A 186 21.25 0.88 18.11
N ARG A 187 20.62 0.16 19.03
CA ARG A 187 19.18 -0.12 18.98
C ARG A 187 18.33 1.14 19.05
N HIS A 188 18.56 2.01 20.03
CA HIS A 188 17.77 3.24 20.17
C HIS A 188 18.05 4.22 19.02
N GLY A 189 19.28 4.28 18.50
CA GLY A 189 19.61 5.10 17.32
C GLY A 189 18.85 4.65 16.08
N MET A 190 18.81 3.34 15.81
CA MET A 190 18.04 2.77 14.71
C MET A 190 16.52 2.94 14.91
N LEU A 191 16.02 2.79 16.14
CA LEU A 191 14.62 3.05 16.47
C LEU A 191 14.26 4.52 16.30
N LEU A 192 15.15 5.45 16.63
CA LEU A 192 14.94 6.87 16.38
C LEU A 192 14.84 7.16 14.89
N PHE A 193 15.76 6.62 14.07
CA PHE A 193 15.65 6.76 12.61
C PHE A 193 14.30 6.24 12.08
N ARG A 194 13.84 5.10 12.60
CA ARG A 194 12.52 4.53 12.30
C ARG A 194 11.37 5.44 12.76
N ASN A 195 11.44 5.98 13.97
CA ASN A 195 10.38 6.78 14.57
C ASN A 195 10.14 8.07 13.80
N LEU A 196 11.22 8.75 13.42
CA LEU A 196 11.14 10.00 12.65
C LEU A 196 10.43 9.81 11.30
N LEU A 197 10.64 8.66 10.65
CA LEU A 197 9.95 8.28 9.41
C LEU A 197 8.50 7.84 9.66
N ALA A 198 8.21 7.22 10.79
CA ALA A 198 6.88 6.73 11.14
C ALA A 198 5.88 7.86 11.42
N ILE A 199 6.35 8.98 11.99
CA ILE A 199 5.54 10.17 12.32
C ILE A 199 4.99 10.78 11.03
N LYS A 200 3.66 10.84 10.93
CA LYS A 200 2.93 11.44 9.80
C LYS A 200 3.00 12.97 9.86
N ASP A 201 3.11 13.60 8.70
CA ASP A 201 3.02 15.06 8.58
C ASP A 201 1.56 15.52 8.77
N ASN A 202 1.34 16.73 9.30
CA ASN A 202 0.00 17.24 9.61
C ASN A 202 -0.81 17.58 8.34
N GLU A 203 -2.12 17.31 8.36
CA GLU A 203 -3.03 17.64 7.26
C GLU A 203 -3.05 19.15 6.92
N ASP A 204 -2.95 20.02 7.94
CA ASP A 204 -2.92 21.47 7.73
C ASP A 204 -1.60 21.98 7.11
N ILE A 205 -0.56 21.13 7.09
CA ILE A 205 0.76 21.40 6.49
C ILE A 205 0.88 20.65 5.14
N ILE A 206 -0.20 20.06 4.61
CA ILE A 206 -0.23 19.34 3.30
C ILE A 206 0.25 20.21 2.14
N ALA A 207 0.26 21.54 2.26
CA ALA A 207 0.92 22.42 1.28
C ALA A 207 2.46 22.23 1.20
N ALA A 208 3.04 21.41 2.06
CA ALA A 208 4.47 21.16 2.15
C ALA A 208 4.75 19.80 2.81
N GLY A 209 4.69 18.69 2.06
CA GLY A 209 5.43 17.44 2.35
C GLY A 209 6.97 17.61 2.43
N ARG A 210 7.42 18.82 2.79
CA ARG A 210 8.78 19.29 2.97
C ARG A 210 9.46 18.56 4.10
N VAL A 211 8.82 18.36 5.25
CA VAL A 211 9.52 17.76 6.40
C VAL A 211 9.90 16.30 6.12
N GLN A 212 8.98 15.48 5.59
CA GLN A 212 9.33 14.12 5.15
C GLN A 212 10.38 14.12 4.03
N SER A 213 10.26 15.01 3.05
CA SER A 213 11.22 15.13 1.95
C SER A 213 12.62 15.55 2.41
N GLU A 214 12.70 16.53 3.31
CA GLU A 214 13.93 17.05 3.92
C GLU A 214 14.61 15.98 4.77
N LEU A 215 13.83 15.21 5.53
CA LEU A 215 14.35 14.09 6.33
C LEU A 215 14.96 13.00 5.44
N ILE A 216 14.25 12.57 4.38
CA ILE A 216 14.75 11.58 3.42
C ILE A 216 16.04 12.07 2.74
N HIS A 217 16.06 13.34 2.35
CA HIS A 217 17.24 13.95 1.75
C HIS A 217 18.42 13.99 2.74
N SER A 218 18.18 14.38 3.98
CA SER A 218 19.20 14.41 5.05
C SER A 218 19.77 13.02 5.34
N TYR A 219 18.95 11.97 5.35
CA TYR A 219 19.42 10.59 5.53
C TYR A 219 20.33 10.12 4.39
N TYR A 220 20.11 10.64 3.19
CA TYR A 220 21.00 10.38 2.05
C TYR A 220 22.30 11.18 2.12
N GLU A 221 22.24 12.48 2.43
CA GLU A 221 23.42 13.35 2.55
C GLU A 221 24.38 12.88 3.66
N HIS A 222 23.86 12.37 4.77
CA HIS A 222 24.65 11.94 5.93
C HIS A 222 24.82 10.42 6.04
N ASN A 223 24.84 9.70 4.91
CA ASN A 223 25.16 8.27 4.84
C ASN A 223 24.29 7.30 5.66
N VAL A 224 23.18 7.74 6.26
CA VAL A 224 22.24 6.85 6.97
C VAL A 224 21.70 5.77 6.04
N PHE A 225 21.44 6.10 4.77
CA PHE A 225 21.03 5.13 3.75
C PHE A 225 22.13 4.12 3.41
N LEU A 226 23.39 4.54 3.37
CA LEU A 226 24.53 3.64 3.16
C LEU A 226 24.68 2.67 4.34
N LEU A 227 24.54 3.18 5.56
CA LEU A 227 24.54 2.38 6.79
C LEU A 227 23.42 1.32 6.76
N ILE A 228 22.19 1.72 6.43
CA ILE A 228 21.04 0.81 6.33
C ILE A 228 21.27 -0.26 5.26
N SER A 229 21.78 0.10 4.08
CA SER A 229 22.10 -0.85 3.01
C SER A 229 23.19 -1.83 3.41
N ALA A 230 24.28 -1.35 4.05
CA ALA A 230 25.35 -2.20 4.54
C ALA A 230 24.87 -3.16 5.63
N MET A 231 23.97 -2.70 6.50
CA MET A 231 23.35 -3.54 7.51
C MET A 231 22.43 -4.59 6.88
N ALA A 232 21.58 -4.21 5.92
CA ALA A 232 20.67 -5.13 5.24
C ALA A 232 21.40 -6.27 4.53
N ALA A 233 22.61 -6.00 4.02
CA ALA A 233 23.48 -6.98 3.39
C ALA A 233 24.16 -7.96 4.37
N SER A 234 24.27 -7.59 5.65
CA SER A 234 25.02 -8.37 6.63
C SER A 234 24.14 -9.46 7.25
N SER A 235 24.63 -10.71 7.21
CA SER A 235 23.97 -11.87 7.80
C SER A 235 24.05 -11.91 9.34
N ASN A 236 25.06 -11.26 9.92
CA ASN A 236 25.44 -11.35 11.34
C ASN A 236 24.70 -10.36 12.26
N ILE A 237 23.70 -9.67 11.75
CA ILE A 237 22.95 -8.68 12.52
C ILE A 237 21.92 -9.34 13.44
N ASN A 238 21.77 -8.77 14.65
CA ASN A 238 20.73 -9.17 15.61
C ASN A 238 19.34 -9.13 14.93
N GLY A 239 18.55 -10.19 15.12
CA GLY A 239 17.20 -10.30 14.55
C GLY A 239 16.31 -9.09 14.85
N LEU A 240 16.42 -8.49 16.04
CA LEU A 240 15.66 -7.27 16.37
C LEU A 240 16.03 -6.08 15.49
N LEU A 241 17.31 -5.88 15.19
CA LEU A 241 17.76 -4.80 14.30
C LEU A 241 17.34 -5.06 12.86
N LYS A 242 17.28 -6.32 12.41
CA LYS A 242 16.71 -6.66 11.09
C LYS A 242 15.26 -6.21 10.98
N MET A 243 14.47 -6.36 12.05
CA MET A 243 13.08 -5.87 12.07
C MET A 243 13.02 -4.35 12.02
N THR A 244 13.89 -3.66 12.76
CA THR A 244 13.95 -2.19 12.69
C THR A 244 14.31 -1.71 11.28
N ILE A 245 15.26 -2.37 10.60
CA ILE A 245 15.60 -2.08 9.20
C ILE A 245 14.38 -2.30 8.30
N LEU A 246 13.67 -3.41 8.47
CA LEU A 246 12.45 -3.68 7.71
C LEU A 246 11.38 -2.61 7.93
N GLU A 247 11.19 -2.16 9.17
CA GLU A 247 10.27 -1.05 9.50
C GLU A 247 10.70 0.26 8.84
N ILE A 248 11.99 0.59 8.86
CA ILE A 248 12.54 1.78 8.19
C ILE A 248 12.23 1.73 6.69
N LEU A 249 12.51 0.59 6.03
CA LEU A 249 12.25 0.40 4.61
C LEU A 249 10.76 0.51 4.29
N TYR A 250 9.90 -0.06 5.12
CA TYR A 250 8.45 0.10 4.99
C TYR A 250 8.02 1.57 5.07
N TYR A 251 8.50 2.32 6.07
CA TYR A 251 8.12 3.74 6.22
C TYR A 251 8.69 4.63 5.12
N ILE A 252 9.82 4.28 4.52
CA ILE A 252 10.40 5.02 3.39
C ILE A 252 9.62 4.77 2.11
N TYR A 253 9.34 3.50 1.78
CA TYR A 253 8.72 3.12 0.51
C TYR A 253 7.18 3.10 0.54
N SER A 254 6.56 3.32 1.71
CA SER A 254 5.10 3.51 1.79
C SER A 254 4.64 4.90 1.32
N VAL A 255 5.58 5.83 1.12
CA VAL A 255 5.29 7.22 0.74
C VAL A 255 5.25 7.43 -0.77
N ALA A 256 5.90 6.57 -1.55
CA ALA A 256 6.01 6.70 -3.00
C ALA A 256 5.64 5.41 -3.71
N GLU A 257 5.08 5.51 -4.91
CA GLU A 257 4.94 4.37 -5.81
C GLU A 257 6.21 4.17 -6.65
N PRO A 258 6.51 2.94 -7.09
CA PRO A 258 7.71 2.66 -7.89
C PRO A 258 7.80 3.47 -9.19
N GLU A 259 6.65 3.74 -9.82
CA GLU A 259 6.52 4.50 -11.08
C GLU A 259 7.08 5.93 -10.89
N GLU A 260 6.67 6.59 -9.81
CA GLU A 260 7.05 7.96 -9.50
C GLU A 260 8.55 8.17 -9.21
N LEU A 261 9.27 7.13 -8.81
CA LEU A 261 10.70 7.23 -8.50
C LEU A 261 11.59 7.16 -9.74
N ILE A 262 11.06 6.63 -10.84
CA ILE A 262 11.83 6.33 -12.05
C ILE A 262 11.53 7.36 -13.15
N GLU A 263 10.30 7.87 -13.20
CA GLU A 263 9.96 8.99 -14.06
C GLU A 263 10.82 10.22 -13.73
N GLU A 264 11.61 10.68 -14.71
CA GLU A 264 12.29 11.96 -14.59
C GLU A 264 11.25 13.08 -14.49
N PRO A 265 11.50 14.13 -13.69
CA PRO A 265 10.55 15.23 -13.55
C PRO A 265 10.41 15.93 -14.91
N THR A 266 9.39 15.55 -15.68
CA THR A 266 9.06 16.23 -16.92
C THR A 266 8.51 17.60 -16.55
N ASP A 267 9.37 18.60 -16.73
CA ASP A 267 9.13 20.02 -16.55
C ASP A 267 7.72 20.45 -16.99
N ARG A 268 6.94 21.00 -16.04
CA ARG A 268 5.86 22.03 -16.19
C ARG A 268 4.75 21.84 -17.24
N ALA A 269 4.87 20.91 -18.18
CA ALA A 269 3.98 20.69 -19.31
C ALA A 269 2.76 19.86 -18.88
N VAL A 270 2.93 18.92 -17.93
CA VAL A 270 1.83 18.15 -17.36
C VAL A 270 0.88 19.05 -16.56
N MET A 271 1.42 19.98 -15.74
CA MET A 271 0.61 21.00 -15.04
C MET A 271 -0.16 21.91 -16.00
N GLY A 272 0.43 22.28 -17.14
CA GLY A 272 -0.24 23.05 -18.19
C GLY A 272 -1.38 22.27 -18.87
N ASN A 273 -1.24 20.96 -19.00
CA ASN A 273 -2.26 20.07 -19.56
C ASN A 273 -3.40 19.82 -18.55
N SER A 274 -3.10 19.60 -17.28
CA SER A 274 -4.12 19.47 -16.22
C SER A 274 -4.91 20.77 -16.02
N LEU A 275 -4.24 21.93 -16.05
CA LEU A 275 -4.92 23.23 -15.98
C LEU A 275 -5.81 23.51 -17.21
N SER A 276 -5.42 23.02 -18.39
CA SER A 276 -6.24 23.16 -19.61
C SER A 276 -7.39 22.15 -19.68
N GLU A 277 -7.26 20.98 -19.05
CA GLU A 277 -8.36 20.02 -18.84
C GLU A 277 -9.39 20.47 -17.79
N GLU A 278 -8.99 21.29 -16.80
CA GLU A 278 -9.91 21.87 -15.80
C GLU A 278 -10.65 23.15 -16.27
N MET A 279 -10.11 23.86 -17.26
CA MET A 279 -10.75 25.06 -17.84
C MET A 279 -12.21 24.88 -18.33
N PRO A 280 -12.64 23.76 -18.95
CA PRO A 280 -14.04 23.57 -19.34
C PRO A 280 -15.00 23.44 -18.14
N ILE A 281 -14.51 23.12 -16.94
CA ILE A 281 -15.35 22.99 -15.73
C ILE A 281 -15.60 24.39 -15.10
N SER A 282 -14.62 25.28 -15.15
CA SER A 282 -14.69 26.65 -14.62
C SER A 282 -15.47 27.63 -15.51
N ASN A 283 -15.60 27.35 -16.81
CA ASN A 283 -16.36 28.20 -17.74
C ASN A 283 -17.89 28.15 -17.58
N LYS A 284 -18.42 27.49 -16.54
CA LYS A 284 -19.83 27.61 -16.14
C LYS A 284 -20.08 28.93 -15.40
N MET A 285 -20.09 30.00 -16.19
CA MET A 285 -20.98 31.17 -16.06
C MET A 285 -20.90 31.97 -14.75
N LYS A 286 -20.04 33.01 -14.76
CA LYS A 286 -20.26 34.22 -13.95
C LYS A 286 -21.48 34.98 -14.54
N SER A 287 -22.69 34.53 -14.21
CA SER A 287 -23.93 35.22 -14.57
C SER A 287 -24.32 36.24 -13.50
N THR A 288 -24.48 37.48 -13.92
CA THR A 288 -24.78 38.66 -13.11
C THR A 288 -26.22 38.64 -12.54
N LYS A 289 -26.32 39.01 -11.25
CA LYS A 289 -27.46 39.55 -10.47
C LYS A 289 -28.92 39.11 -10.78
N LYS A 290 -29.50 38.39 -9.79
CA LYS A 290 -30.76 38.65 -9.04
C LYS A 290 -32.07 38.98 -9.80
N TRP A 291 -32.62 38.04 -10.57
CA TRP A 291 -34.07 38.00 -10.85
C TRP A 291 -34.60 36.58 -10.56
N PRO A 292 -35.56 36.38 -9.65
CA PRO A 292 -36.16 35.08 -9.38
C PRO A 292 -37.09 34.69 -10.54
N VAL A 293 -36.80 33.57 -11.20
CA VAL A 293 -37.67 32.97 -12.23
C VAL A 293 -38.41 31.80 -11.59
N GLN A 294 -39.73 31.77 -11.73
CA GLN A 294 -40.59 30.71 -11.24
C GLN A 294 -41.09 29.86 -12.42
N PHE A 295 -40.96 28.55 -12.32
CA PHE A 295 -41.56 27.61 -13.26
C PHE A 295 -42.60 26.75 -12.55
N LEU A 296 -43.74 26.51 -13.19
CA LEU A 296 -44.71 25.50 -12.74
C LEU A 296 -44.53 24.23 -13.56
N LEU A 297 -44.07 23.17 -12.90
CA LEU A 297 -44.01 21.83 -13.48
C LEU A 297 -45.38 21.16 -13.28
N LYS A 298 -46.09 20.91 -14.38
CA LYS A 298 -47.36 20.17 -14.35
C LYS A 298 -47.08 18.68 -14.55
N THR A 299 -47.42 17.85 -13.57
CA THR A 299 -47.34 16.38 -13.72
C THR A 299 -48.53 15.85 -14.51
N ASN A 300 -48.42 14.61 -15.00
CA ASN A 300 -49.50 13.95 -15.77
C ASN A 300 -50.83 13.86 -14.99
N ASP A 301 -50.76 13.86 -13.65
CA ASP A 301 -51.93 13.88 -12.74
C ASP A 301 -52.58 15.26 -12.60
N GLY A 302 -52.11 16.28 -13.32
CA GLY A 302 -52.63 17.65 -13.27
C GLY A 302 -52.16 18.49 -12.08
N ARG A 303 -51.32 17.94 -11.19
CA ARG A 303 -50.72 18.67 -10.04
C ARG A 303 -49.57 19.55 -10.52
N THR A 304 -49.44 20.74 -9.94
CA THR A 304 -48.39 21.70 -10.29
C THR A 304 -47.40 21.91 -9.15
N TYR A 305 -46.11 21.72 -9.42
CA TYR A 305 -45.03 21.98 -8.46
C TYR A 305 -44.25 23.23 -8.86
N PRO A 306 -44.11 24.23 -7.96
CA PRO A 306 -43.32 25.42 -8.23
C PRO A 306 -41.82 25.12 -8.05
N ALA A 307 -41.02 25.41 -9.07
CA ALA A 307 -39.57 25.31 -9.04
C ALA A 307 -38.93 26.71 -9.15
N PHE A 308 -38.08 27.04 -8.19
CA PHE A 308 -37.47 28.37 -8.02
C PHE A 308 -35.98 28.35 -8.38
N THR A 309 -35.62 27.98 -9.62
CA THR A 309 -34.20 27.85 -10.00
C THR A 309 -33.96 28.24 -11.46
N ARG A 310 -33.03 29.19 -11.71
CA ARG A 310 -32.63 29.59 -13.08
C ARG A 310 -31.93 28.47 -13.86
N LYS A 311 -31.37 27.46 -13.17
CA LYS A 311 -30.82 26.24 -13.78
C LYS A 311 -31.88 25.43 -14.56
N ALA A 312 -33.17 25.67 -14.30
CA ALA A 312 -34.28 25.09 -15.04
C ALA A 312 -34.41 25.60 -16.48
N LEU A 313 -33.87 26.78 -16.77
CA LEU A 313 -34.04 27.44 -18.08
C LEU A 313 -33.35 26.69 -19.22
N ASN A 314 -32.24 26.01 -18.90
CA ASN A 314 -31.43 25.27 -19.88
C ASN A 314 -31.63 23.75 -19.80
N ASN A 315 -32.31 23.24 -18.76
CA ASN A 315 -32.52 21.81 -18.53
C ASN A 315 -33.96 21.59 -18.07
N PRO A 316 -34.89 21.19 -18.97
CA PRO A 316 -36.29 20.94 -18.64
C PRO A 316 -36.46 19.56 -17.97
N SER A 317 -35.71 19.27 -16.90
CA SER A 317 -35.68 17.94 -16.26
C SER A 317 -36.12 17.98 -14.80
N VAL A 318 -36.68 16.85 -14.34
CA VAL A 318 -37.12 16.60 -12.96
C VAL A 318 -36.00 16.86 -11.92
N LYS A 319 -34.73 16.82 -12.35
CA LYS A 319 -33.53 17.11 -11.56
C LYS A 319 -33.60 18.48 -10.85
N ILE A 320 -34.37 19.45 -11.36
CA ILE A 320 -34.60 20.76 -10.71
C ILE A 320 -35.22 20.61 -9.31
N LEU A 321 -36.18 19.69 -9.15
CA LEU A 321 -36.87 19.44 -7.88
C LEU A 321 -35.91 18.81 -6.86
N ASP A 322 -34.98 17.97 -7.31
CA ASP A 322 -33.99 17.34 -6.43
C ASP A 322 -32.96 18.32 -5.88
N TYR A 323 -32.57 19.36 -6.63
CA TYR A 323 -31.69 20.42 -6.11
C TYR A 323 -32.30 21.19 -4.93
N SER A 324 -33.63 21.18 -4.78
CA SER A 324 -34.31 21.83 -3.65
C SER A 324 -34.31 20.99 -2.37
N LYS A 325 -33.94 19.70 -2.46
CA LYS A 325 -33.83 18.82 -1.29
C LYS A 325 -32.58 19.18 -0.48
N LYS A 326 -32.71 19.24 0.85
CA LYS A 326 -31.56 19.44 1.75
C LYS A 326 -30.53 18.32 1.49
N LYS A 327 -29.31 18.68 1.10
CA LYS A 327 -28.20 17.73 0.97
C LYS A 327 -28.03 16.98 2.29
N ARG A 328 -28.21 15.66 2.26
CA ARG A 328 -27.83 14.79 3.36
C ARG A 328 -26.31 14.86 3.47
N TRP A 329 -25.77 15.14 4.65
CA TRP A 329 -24.32 15.18 4.83
C TRP A 329 -23.73 13.83 4.44
N GLU A 330 -22.99 13.80 3.34
CA GLU A 330 -22.16 12.66 2.98
C GLU A 330 -21.03 12.57 4.01
N ARG A 331 -20.90 11.41 4.64
CA ARG A 331 -19.75 11.14 5.52
C ARG A 331 -18.52 11.16 4.62
N ARG A 332 -17.49 11.95 4.98
CA ARG A 332 -16.19 11.86 4.31
C ARG A 332 -15.73 10.41 4.30
N GLY A 333 -15.21 9.96 3.18
CA GLY A 333 -14.67 8.60 3.03
C GLY A 333 -13.58 8.34 4.06
N PHE A 334 -13.58 7.13 4.64
CA PHE A 334 -12.51 6.68 5.51
C PHE A 334 -11.24 6.46 4.65
N LEU A 335 -10.15 7.14 5.01
CA LEU A 335 -8.84 6.96 4.41
C LEU A 335 -8.01 6.05 5.31
N ASP A 336 -7.53 4.94 4.75
CA ASP A 336 -6.68 4.00 5.48
C ASP A 336 -5.27 4.57 5.68
N ASP A 337 -4.54 4.04 6.66
CA ASP A 337 -3.17 4.45 7.00
C ASP A 337 -2.21 4.32 5.82
N LEU A 338 -2.43 3.33 4.95
CA LEU A 338 -1.65 3.14 3.72
C LEU A 338 -1.97 4.23 2.69
N ASP A 339 -3.25 4.53 2.48
CA ASP A 339 -3.71 5.54 1.52
C ASP A 339 -3.23 6.94 1.94
N GLN A 340 -3.27 7.26 3.23
CA GLN A 340 -2.78 8.52 3.77
C GLN A 340 -1.29 8.75 3.50
N ARG A 341 -0.47 7.69 3.49
CA ARG A 341 0.98 7.80 3.25
C ARG A 341 1.30 8.07 1.78
N LYS A 342 0.47 7.58 0.86
CA LYS A 342 0.62 7.78 -0.59
C LYS A 342 0.23 9.18 -1.07
N MET A 343 -0.48 9.96 -0.27
CA MET A 343 -0.92 11.32 -0.61
C MET A 343 0.19 12.38 -0.48
N LEU A 344 1.42 11.99 -0.17
CA LEU A 344 2.54 12.90 0.11
C LEU A 344 3.37 13.15 -1.15
N ASP A 345 3.32 14.37 -1.69
CA ASP A 345 4.18 14.77 -2.80
C ASP A 345 5.64 14.95 -2.34
N LEU A 346 6.50 14.02 -2.72
CA LEU A 346 7.93 14.07 -2.42
C LEU A 346 8.69 15.02 -3.35
N SER A 347 9.69 15.70 -2.79
CA SER A 347 10.63 16.50 -3.58
C SER A 347 11.45 15.64 -4.56
N PRO A 348 11.88 16.18 -5.72
CA PRO A 348 12.64 15.41 -6.71
C PRO A 348 13.98 14.89 -6.15
N SER A 349 14.62 15.65 -5.25
CA SER A 349 15.85 15.20 -4.59
C SER A 349 15.62 14.00 -3.66
N ALA A 350 14.51 14.01 -2.92
CA ALA A 350 14.11 12.88 -2.10
C ALA A 350 13.81 11.65 -2.97
N LYS A 351 13.06 11.81 -4.08
CA LYS A 351 12.80 10.72 -5.04
C LYS A 351 14.10 10.10 -5.58
N GLN A 352 15.08 10.93 -5.96
CA GLN A 352 16.39 10.45 -6.43
C GLN A 352 17.17 9.71 -5.34
N ALA A 353 17.12 10.18 -4.10
CA ALA A 353 17.74 9.51 -2.96
C ALA A 353 17.13 8.12 -2.73
N LEU A 354 15.79 8.00 -2.80
CA LEU A 354 15.09 6.72 -2.69
C LEU A 354 15.41 5.77 -3.83
N ARG A 355 15.49 6.28 -5.07
CA ARG A 355 15.91 5.47 -6.23
C ARG A 355 17.29 4.86 -6.00
N LYS A 356 18.28 5.66 -5.59
CA LYS A 356 19.65 5.17 -5.32
C LYS A 356 19.70 4.13 -4.19
N LEU A 357 18.94 4.35 -3.11
CA LEU A 357 18.79 3.36 -2.04
C LEU A 357 18.17 2.06 -2.57
N GLY A 358 17.13 2.17 -3.41
CA GLY A 358 16.46 1.02 -4.02
C GLY A 358 17.39 0.20 -4.91
N GLU A 359 18.22 0.85 -5.71
CA GLU A 359 19.25 0.22 -6.54
C GLU A 359 20.27 -0.55 -5.68
N ALA A 360 20.77 0.07 -4.59
CA ALA A 360 21.71 -0.59 -3.69
C ALA A 360 21.09 -1.83 -3.01
N ILE A 361 19.83 -1.74 -2.59
CA ILE A 361 19.13 -2.84 -1.93
C ILE A 361 18.81 -4.00 -2.89
N LEU A 362 18.39 -3.70 -4.14
CA LEU A 362 18.18 -4.74 -5.16
C LEU A 362 19.45 -5.54 -5.45
N ASN A 363 20.60 -4.87 -5.48
CA ASN A 363 21.90 -5.50 -5.73
C ASN A 363 22.37 -6.36 -4.55
N MET A 364 22.05 -5.98 -3.31
CA MET A 364 22.52 -6.65 -2.08
C MET A 364 21.55 -7.72 -1.52
N ALA A 365 20.37 -7.83 -2.12
CA ALA A 365 19.30 -8.83 -1.93
C ALA A 365 18.86 -9.18 -0.48
N PHE A 366 17.56 -9.05 -0.22
CA PHE A 366 16.84 -9.33 1.04
C PHE A 366 16.83 -10.80 1.52
N HIS A 367 17.79 -11.63 1.11
CA HIS A 367 17.78 -13.07 1.37
C HIS A 367 17.65 -13.42 2.86
N HIS A 368 18.31 -12.65 3.74
CA HIS A 368 18.31 -12.92 5.18
C HIS A 368 16.97 -12.63 5.85
N ILE A 369 16.30 -11.54 5.48
CA ILE A 369 14.98 -11.18 6.03
C ILE A 369 13.95 -12.21 5.59
N LYS A 370 14.03 -12.67 4.34
CA LYS A 370 13.12 -13.71 3.82
C LYS A 370 13.24 -15.03 4.58
N HIS A 371 14.45 -15.51 4.83
CA HIS A 371 14.63 -16.73 5.61
C HIS A 371 14.01 -16.57 7.01
N ASP A 372 14.21 -15.44 7.68
CA ASP A 372 13.60 -15.23 8.99
C ASP A 372 12.05 -15.18 8.95
N ILE A 373 11.45 -14.82 7.82
CA ILE A 373 9.99 -14.84 7.58
C ILE A 373 9.48 -16.26 7.32
N GLU A 374 10.16 -17.02 6.47
CA GLU A 374 9.77 -18.39 6.11
C GLU A 374 9.77 -19.31 7.34
N TYR A 375 10.74 -19.13 8.24
CA TYR A 375 10.84 -19.90 9.48
C TYR A 375 10.06 -19.31 10.66
N GLU A 376 9.24 -18.26 10.44
CA GLU A 376 8.41 -17.59 11.45
C GLU A 376 9.14 -17.43 12.80
N ARG A 377 10.31 -16.77 12.78
CA ARG A 377 11.18 -16.66 13.97
C ARG A 377 10.42 -16.03 15.15
N PRO A 378 10.70 -16.43 16.41
CA PRO A 378 9.89 -16.05 17.57
C PRO A 378 9.89 -14.56 17.91
N TYR A 379 10.91 -13.81 17.45
CA TYR A 379 10.97 -12.36 17.61
C TYR A 379 10.14 -11.59 16.55
N MET A 380 9.55 -12.29 15.58
CA MET A 380 8.73 -11.70 14.53
C MET A 380 7.29 -11.52 14.98
N LYS A 381 6.83 -10.27 15.01
CA LYS A 381 5.41 -9.94 15.17
C LYS A 381 4.69 -10.08 13.84
N ASN A 382 3.39 -10.36 13.88
CA ASN A 382 2.55 -10.44 12.66
C ASN A 382 2.64 -9.16 11.80
N VAL A 383 2.76 -7.98 12.41
CA VAL A 383 2.93 -6.71 11.68
C VAL A 383 4.17 -6.71 10.78
N HIS A 384 5.27 -7.31 11.24
CA HIS A 384 6.52 -7.35 10.48
C HIS A 384 6.40 -8.23 9.24
N VAL A 385 5.57 -9.28 9.29
CA VAL A 385 5.27 -10.11 8.11
C VAL A 385 4.63 -9.26 7.00
N PHE A 386 3.66 -8.41 7.35
CA PHE A 386 3.02 -7.53 6.36
C PHE A 386 3.95 -6.42 5.87
N TYR A 387 4.80 -5.85 6.73
CA TYR A 387 5.82 -4.90 6.29
C TYR A 387 6.79 -5.53 5.28
N ALA A 388 7.19 -6.78 5.51
CA ALA A 388 7.99 -7.51 4.54
C ALA A 388 7.26 -7.77 3.23
N MET A 389 5.97 -8.11 3.27
CA MET A 389 5.15 -8.26 2.06
C MET A 389 5.05 -6.95 1.29
N TYR A 390 4.82 -5.83 1.98
CA TYR A 390 4.76 -4.52 1.35
C TYR A 390 6.08 -4.17 0.66
N VAL A 391 7.19 -4.25 1.40
CA VAL A 391 8.54 -3.94 0.88
C VAL A 391 8.89 -4.87 -0.28
N SER A 392 8.62 -6.16 -0.16
CA SER A 392 8.83 -7.14 -1.24
C SER A 392 8.00 -6.81 -2.49
N GLY A 393 6.74 -6.40 -2.29
CA GLY A 393 5.85 -5.98 -3.37
C GLY A 393 6.33 -4.70 -4.05
N PHE A 394 6.83 -3.74 -3.27
CA PHE A 394 7.45 -2.53 -3.79
C PHE A 394 8.64 -2.86 -4.69
N PHE A 395 9.56 -3.72 -4.24
CA PHE A 395 10.75 -4.09 -5.03
C PHE A 395 10.44 -4.95 -6.26
N LEU A 396 9.37 -5.76 -6.23
CA LEU A 396 8.83 -6.43 -7.42
C LEU A 396 8.37 -5.42 -8.49
N GLY A 397 7.66 -4.37 -8.06
CA GLY A 397 7.26 -3.27 -8.95
C GLY A 397 8.46 -2.48 -9.44
N PHE A 398 9.34 -2.06 -8.52
CA PHE A 398 10.53 -1.27 -8.82
C PHE A 398 11.45 -1.95 -9.82
N GLN A 399 11.75 -3.25 -9.65
CA GLN A 399 12.54 -3.99 -10.64
C GLN A 399 11.86 -4.03 -12.02
N ARG A 400 10.53 -4.21 -12.08
CA ARG A 400 9.78 -4.24 -13.35
C ARG A 400 9.90 -2.91 -14.09
N PHE A 401 9.69 -1.80 -13.41
CA PHE A 401 9.80 -0.47 -14.04
C PHE A 401 11.24 -0.10 -14.41
N MET A 402 12.23 -0.51 -13.59
CA MET A 402 13.64 -0.34 -13.95
C MET A 402 13.99 -1.17 -15.19
N LEU A 403 13.47 -2.39 -15.32
CA LEU A 403 13.68 -3.22 -16.51
C LEU A 403 13.03 -2.62 -17.76
N GLU A 404 11.85 -2.00 -17.65
CA GLU A 404 11.16 -1.34 -18.76
C GLU A 404 11.92 -0.09 -19.25
N ASN A 405 12.40 0.75 -18.33
CA ASN A 405 13.06 2.03 -18.65
C ASN A 405 14.55 1.88 -19.00
N ASP A 406 15.30 1.04 -18.27
CA ASP A 406 16.74 0.81 -18.48
C ASP A 406 17.02 -0.42 -19.36
N SER A 407 16.07 -0.83 -20.21
CA SER A 407 16.15 -2.04 -21.06
C SER A 407 17.37 -2.11 -21.99
N SER A 408 18.09 -1.00 -22.18
CA SER A 408 19.32 -0.88 -22.97
C SER A 408 20.62 -1.09 -22.18
N LEU A 409 20.56 -1.15 -20.84
CA LEU A 409 21.72 -1.37 -19.98
C LEU A 409 21.91 -2.86 -19.70
N PHE A 410 23.04 -3.41 -20.17
CA PHE A 410 23.48 -4.78 -19.88
C PHE A 410 24.55 -4.77 -18.80
N GLU A 411 24.67 -5.83 -18.01
CA GLU A 411 25.75 -5.93 -17.00
C GLU A 411 27.13 -6.00 -17.65
N ASP A 412 28.07 -5.17 -17.17
CA ASP A 412 29.49 -5.28 -17.48
C ASP A 412 30.13 -6.29 -16.50
N GLY A 413 30.20 -7.58 -16.88
CA GLY A 413 30.72 -8.64 -16.00
C GLY A 413 30.55 -10.06 -16.54
N PRO A 414 30.78 -11.12 -15.72
CA PRO A 414 30.72 -12.53 -16.14
C PRO A 414 29.31 -13.00 -16.61
N HIS A 415 28.29 -12.15 -16.49
CA HIS A 415 26.93 -12.34 -16.99
C HIS A 415 26.70 -11.58 -18.31
N ILE A 416 27.57 -11.82 -19.30
CA ILE A 416 27.48 -11.20 -20.63
C ILE A 416 26.09 -11.48 -21.25
N GLY A 417 25.32 -10.42 -21.52
CA GLY A 417 24.06 -10.48 -22.26
C GLY A 417 22.77 -10.49 -21.42
N LYS A 418 22.84 -10.35 -20.09
CA LYS A 418 21.64 -10.14 -19.26
C LYS A 418 21.39 -8.64 -19.03
N PRO A 419 20.10 -8.21 -19.02
CA PRO A 419 19.77 -6.83 -18.63
C PRO A 419 20.24 -6.58 -17.20
N LYS A 420 20.72 -5.36 -16.92
CA LYS A 420 21.21 -4.94 -15.60
C LYS A 420 20.21 -5.21 -14.46
N TRP A 421 18.91 -5.16 -14.78
CA TRP A 421 17.82 -5.39 -13.84
C TRP A 421 17.04 -6.66 -14.18
N ASP A 422 17.75 -7.79 -14.35
CA ASP A 422 17.12 -9.09 -14.63
C ASP A 422 16.15 -9.51 -13.51
N ILE A 423 15.12 -10.27 -13.88
CA ILE A 423 14.11 -10.81 -12.93
C ILE A 423 14.77 -11.70 -11.87
N GLY A 424 15.97 -12.21 -12.15
CA GLY A 424 16.82 -12.94 -11.21
C GLY A 424 17.05 -12.24 -9.87
N HIS A 425 17.17 -10.91 -9.84
CA HIS A 425 17.35 -10.16 -8.59
C HIS A 425 16.18 -10.31 -7.62
N VAL A 426 14.99 -10.59 -8.13
CA VAL A 426 13.75 -10.68 -7.34
C VAL A 426 13.18 -12.11 -7.33
N ALA A 427 13.86 -13.06 -7.98
CA ALA A 427 13.43 -14.46 -8.05
C ALA A 427 13.18 -15.07 -6.66
N PHE A 428 13.94 -14.66 -5.65
CA PHE A 428 13.77 -15.12 -4.27
C PHE A 428 12.39 -14.77 -3.70
N ILE A 429 11.80 -13.62 -4.07
CA ILE A 429 10.47 -13.19 -3.61
C ILE A 429 9.36 -14.05 -4.22
N LEU A 430 9.60 -14.62 -5.41
CA LEU A 430 8.64 -15.39 -6.21
C LEU A 430 8.65 -16.90 -5.89
N ASN A 431 9.21 -17.28 -4.75
CA ASN A 431 9.23 -18.67 -4.28
C ASN A 431 7.82 -19.16 -3.90
N GLN A 432 7.59 -20.47 -4.06
CA GLN A 432 6.30 -21.09 -3.74
C GLN A 432 5.93 -20.93 -2.27
N ASP A 433 6.90 -21.16 -1.38
CA ASP A 433 6.70 -21.09 0.07
C ASP A 433 6.30 -19.69 0.52
N GLY A 434 6.86 -18.66 -0.12
CA GLY A 434 6.48 -17.27 0.10
C GLY A 434 5.04 -16.97 -0.32
N LEU A 435 4.61 -17.48 -1.48
CA LEU A 435 3.23 -17.36 -1.95
C LEU A 435 2.25 -18.09 -1.02
N GLN A 436 2.58 -19.31 -0.60
CA GLN A 436 1.76 -20.10 0.32
C GLN A 436 1.64 -19.42 1.70
N LEU A 437 2.76 -18.93 2.24
CA LEU A 437 2.78 -18.18 3.50
C LEU A 437 1.90 -16.94 3.41
N MET A 438 1.99 -16.20 2.31
CA MET A 438 1.17 -15.01 2.10
C MET A 438 -0.32 -15.32 2.04
N LEU A 439 -0.74 -16.30 1.24
CA LEU A 439 -2.15 -16.68 1.13
C LEU A 439 -2.70 -17.18 2.46
N ARG A 440 -1.90 -17.91 3.24
CA ARG A 440 -2.25 -18.31 4.61
C ARG A 440 -2.43 -17.11 5.52
N LYS A 441 -1.45 -16.20 5.56
CA LYS A 441 -1.50 -15.00 6.41
C LYS A 441 -2.65 -14.06 6.03
N LEU A 442 -2.91 -13.87 4.74
CA LEU A 442 -4.02 -13.08 4.22
C LEU A 442 -5.38 -13.64 4.67
N ARG A 443 -5.54 -14.97 4.67
CA ARG A 443 -6.73 -15.65 5.24
C ARG A 443 -6.86 -15.39 6.74
N GLU A 444 -5.77 -15.52 7.51
CA GLU A 444 -5.76 -15.25 8.96
C GLU A 444 -6.21 -13.82 9.27
N VAL A 445 -5.62 -12.80 8.63
CA VAL A 445 -5.99 -11.39 8.91
C VAL A 445 -7.37 -11.01 8.37
N HIS A 446 -7.84 -11.67 7.32
CA HIS A 446 -9.21 -11.50 6.85
C HIS A 446 -10.23 -11.96 7.89
N LEU A 447 -10.00 -13.12 8.52
CA LEU A 447 -10.84 -13.64 9.60
C LEU A 447 -10.83 -12.72 10.82
N ASP A 448 -9.65 -12.19 11.17
CA ASP A 448 -9.49 -11.20 12.25
C ASP A 448 -10.07 -9.81 11.92
N LYS A 449 -10.53 -9.57 10.69
CA LYS A 449 -11.02 -8.27 10.17
C LYS A 449 -9.99 -7.14 10.28
N LYS A 450 -8.71 -7.47 10.13
CA LYS A 450 -7.59 -6.51 10.11
C LYS A 450 -7.39 -5.97 8.69
N TRP A 451 -8.16 -4.94 8.34
CA TRP A 451 -8.28 -4.47 6.96
C TRP A 451 -7.01 -3.86 6.38
N VAL A 452 -6.17 -3.21 7.19
CA VAL A 452 -4.89 -2.60 6.73
C VAL A 452 -3.92 -3.70 6.29
N GLU A 453 -3.82 -4.77 7.06
CA GLU A 453 -2.98 -5.92 6.74
C GLU A 453 -3.50 -6.67 5.51
N VAL A 454 -4.83 -6.79 5.35
CA VAL A 454 -5.45 -7.32 4.12
C VAL A 454 -5.12 -6.43 2.93
N HIS A 455 -5.18 -5.10 3.09
CA HIS A 455 -4.84 -4.13 2.05
C HIS A 455 -3.39 -4.31 1.58
N ILE A 456 -2.45 -4.42 2.51
CA ILE A 456 -1.03 -4.68 2.22
C ILE A 456 -0.84 -6.04 1.52
N GLY A 457 -1.52 -7.09 1.99
CA GLY A 457 -1.44 -8.41 1.38
C GLY A 457 -1.96 -8.44 -0.06
N LEU A 458 -3.07 -7.74 -0.35
CA LEU A 458 -3.57 -7.56 -1.71
C LEU A 458 -2.59 -6.78 -2.59
N HIS A 459 -1.91 -5.78 -2.04
CA HIS A 459 -0.92 -4.99 -2.79
C HIS A 459 0.26 -5.88 -3.20
N TYR A 460 0.73 -6.72 -2.28
CA TYR A 460 1.76 -7.70 -2.59
C TYR A 460 1.29 -8.74 -3.62
N LEU A 461 0.06 -9.27 -3.49
CA LEU A 461 -0.53 -10.18 -4.48
C LEU A 461 -0.60 -9.54 -5.88
N LYS A 462 -1.04 -8.29 -5.98
CA LYS A 462 -1.02 -7.51 -7.24
C LYS A 462 0.37 -7.52 -7.86
N GLN A 463 1.39 -7.10 -7.10
CA GLN A 463 2.75 -6.97 -7.62
C GLN A 463 3.34 -8.32 -8.02
N MET A 464 3.06 -9.38 -7.24
CA MET A 464 3.47 -10.73 -7.59
C MET A 464 2.83 -11.20 -8.91
N LEU A 465 1.52 -11.02 -9.07
CA LEU A 465 0.81 -11.39 -10.30
C LEU A 465 1.35 -10.67 -11.53
N LEU A 466 1.65 -9.37 -11.41
CA LEU A 466 2.26 -8.58 -12.48
C LEU A 466 3.66 -9.10 -12.85
N SER A 467 4.50 -9.43 -11.87
CA SER A 467 5.82 -10.01 -12.12
C SER A 467 5.74 -11.43 -12.71
N LEU A 468 4.78 -12.26 -12.30
CA LEU A 468 4.52 -13.56 -12.93
C LEU A 468 4.07 -13.40 -14.39
N ARG A 469 3.28 -12.37 -14.69
CA ARG A 469 2.88 -12.03 -16.06
C ARG A 469 4.03 -11.51 -16.92
N SER A 470 5.00 -10.77 -16.35
CA SER A 470 6.19 -10.39 -17.10
C SER A 470 7.11 -11.60 -17.37
N MET A 471 7.27 -12.47 -16.38
CA MET A 471 8.02 -13.73 -16.50
C MET A 471 7.44 -14.65 -17.57
N SER A 472 6.10 -14.74 -17.68
CA SER A 472 5.44 -15.59 -18.67
C SER A 472 5.69 -15.13 -20.12
N LYS A 473 5.99 -13.84 -20.32
CA LYS A 473 6.28 -13.22 -21.62
C LYS A 473 7.77 -13.15 -21.95
N SER A 474 8.64 -13.46 -20.99
CA SER A 474 10.09 -13.36 -21.17
C SER A 474 10.63 -14.37 -22.20
N SER A 475 11.77 -14.02 -22.82
CA SER A 475 12.42 -14.83 -23.85
C SER A 475 13.21 -16.03 -23.28
N PHE A 476 13.60 -15.97 -22.01
CA PHE A 476 14.36 -17.03 -21.35
C PHE A 476 13.45 -18.19 -20.94
N GLU A 477 13.71 -19.40 -21.42
CA GLU A 477 12.81 -20.57 -21.23
C GLU A 477 12.49 -20.92 -19.76
N PHE A 478 13.40 -20.59 -18.84
CA PHE A 478 13.27 -20.86 -17.41
C PHE A 478 12.14 -20.07 -16.73
N TYR A 479 12.01 -18.77 -17.02
CA TYR A 479 11.06 -17.89 -16.34
C TYR A 479 9.59 -18.21 -16.65
N PRO A 480 9.17 -18.47 -17.91
CA PRO A 480 7.82 -18.91 -18.20
C PRO A 480 7.46 -20.25 -17.55
N MET A 481 8.42 -21.16 -17.37
CA MET A 481 8.17 -22.43 -16.68
C MET A 481 7.80 -22.20 -15.21
N ILE A 482 8.60 -21.38 -14.50
CA ILE A 482 8.31 -21.02 -13.10
C ILE A 482 6.99 -20.28 -12.99
N ALA A 483 6.75 -19.29 -13.85
CA ALA A 483 5.53 -18.50 -13.81
C ALA A 483 4.28 -19.40 -13.96
N ARG A 484 4.34 -20.37 -14.87
CA ARG A 484 3.25 -21.33 -15.06
C ARG A 484 3.03 -22.21 -13.84
N GLN A 485 4.10 -22.71 -13.22
CA GLN A 485 3.99 -23.51 -12.00
C GLN A 485 3.34 -22.72 -10.85
N ARG A 486 3.69 -21.44 -10.70
CA ARG A 486 3.12 -20.56 -9.66
C ARG A 486 1.67 -20.19 -9.92
N ILE A 487 1.31 -19.91 -11.18
CA ILE A 487 -0.08 -19.63 -11.56
C ILE A 487 -0.97 -20.87 -11.37
N ALA A 488 -0.48 -22.06 -11.73
CA ALA A 488 -1.20 -23.32 -11.50
C ALA A 488 -1.47 -23.53 -10.00
N PHE A 489 -0.46 -23.32 -9.15
CA PHE A 489 -0.65 -23.40 -7.70
C PHE A 489 -1.74 -22.45 -7.17
N LEU A 490 -1.83 -21.23 -7.72
CA LEU A 490 -2.87 -20.27 -7.33
C LEU A 490 -4.28 -20.71 -7.76
N SER A 491 -4.41 -21.34 -8.93
CA SER A 491 -5.70 -21.79 -9.46
C SER A 491 -6.20 -23.11 -8.88
N ASP A 492 -5.29 -24.04 -8.56
CA ASP A 492 -5.65 -25.39 -8.12
C ASP A 492 -6.41 -25.37 -6.78
N GLU A 493 -6.09 -24.42 -5.90
CA GLU A 493 -6.74 -24.26 -4.60
C GLU A 493 -7.90 -23.26 -4.69
N GLN A 494 -9.13 -23.77 -4.81
CA GLN A 494 -10.37 -22.97 -4.89
C GLN A 494 -10.49 -21.93 -3.76
N ALA A 495 -10.00 -22.24 -2.57
CA ALA A 495 -10.03 -21.34 -1.42
C ALA A 495 -9.30 -19.99 -1.66
N ASN A 496 -8.30 -19.97 -2.56
CA ASN A 496 -7.58 -18.73 -2.91
C ASN A 496 -8.43 -17.82 -3.79
N LEU A 497 -9.17 -18.41 -4.72
CA LEU A 497 -10.11 -17.71 -5.59
C LEU A 497 -11.33 -17.20 -4.82
N ASP A 498 -11.86 -18.03 -3.91
CA ASP A 498 -12.97 -17.68 -3.03
C ASP A 498 -12.63 -16.47 -2.14
N LEU A 499 -11.39 -16.40 -1.62
CA LEU A 499 -10.94 -15.29 -0.80
C LEU A 499 -11.09 -13.94 -1.51
N VAL A 500 -10.65 -13.83 -2.77
CA VAL A 500 -10.71 -12.56 -3.51
C VAL A 500 -12.16 -12.15 -3.75
N VAL A 501 -13.02 -13.12 -4.06
CA VAL A 501 -14.46 -12.89 -4.26
C VAL A 501 -15.15 -12.48 -2.95
N ASP A 502 -14.80 -13.11 -1.83
CA ASP A 502 -15.40 -12.81 -0.54
C ASP A 502 -14.97 -11.44 -0.01
N LEU A 503 -13.74 -11.00 -0.32
CA LEU A 503 -13.29 -9.63 -0.04
C LEU A 503 -14.16 -8.60 -0.77
N ILE A 504 -14.46 -8.81 -2.05
CA ILE A 504 -15.27 -7.85 -2.81
C ILE A 504 -16.75 -7.93 -2.43
N LYS A 505 -17.28 -9.09 -2.07
CA LYS A 505 -18.67 -9.21 -1.55
C LYS A 505 -18.85 -8.48 -0.23
N ASN A 506 -17.85 -8.56 0.67
CA ASN A 506 -17.95 -8.05 2.04
C ASN A 506 -17.41 -6.62 2.22
N TYR A 507 -17.14 -5.89 1.13
CA TYR A 507 -16.76 -4.49 1.20
C TYR A 507 -17.90 -3.62 1.76
N LYS A 508 -17.63 -2.88 2.85
CA LYS A 508 -18.58 -2.03 3.58
C LYS A 508 -17.92 -0.74 4.10
N GLU A 509 -16.98 -0.89 5.03
CA GLU A 509 -16.38 0.20 5.83
C GLU A 509 -14.92 0.48 5.49
N GLN A 510 -14.32 -0.32 4.60
CA GLN A 510 -12.93 -0.17 4.17
C GLN A 510 -12.76 1.07 3.29
N SER A 511 -11.51 1.53 3.13
CA SER A 511 -11.20 2.73 2.34
C SER A 511 -11.54 2.57 0.87
N PHE A 512 -11.63 3.68 0.15
CA PHE A 512 -11.80 3.65 -1.30
C PHE A 512 -10.55 3.11 -2.01
N GLY A 513 -9.35 3.41 -1.51
CA GLY A 513 -8.09 2.85 -2.02
C GLY A 513 -8.05 1.33 -1.98
N PHE A 514 -8.58 0.72 -0.91
CA PHE A 514 -8.76 -0.73 -0.82
C PHE A 514 -9.65 -1.28 -1.94
N LEU A 515 -10.78 -0.63 -2.22
CA LEU A 515 -11.70 -1.05 -3.29
C LEU A 515 -11.04 -0.95 -4.67
N LYS A 516 -10.32 0.15 -4.92
CA LYS A 516 -9.57 0.40 -6.15
C LYS A 516 -8.54 -0.71 -6.41
N LEU A 517 -7.73 -1.02 -5.40
CA LEU A 517 -6.75 -2.11 -5.48
C LEU A 517 -7.42 -3.47 -5.71
N LEU A 518 -8.53 -3.74 -5.02
CA LEU A 518 -9.23 -5.02 -5.14
C LEU A 518 -9.81 -5.23 -6.55
N VAL A 519 -10.40 -4.20 -7.16
CA VAL A 519 -10.90 -4.25 -8.54
C VAL A 519 -9.77 -4.55 -9.52
N GLU A 520 -8.60 -3.94 -9.31
CA GLU A 520 -7.42 -4.20 -10.13
C GLU A 520 -6.88 -5.62 -9.97
N VAL A 521 -6.75 -6.12 -8.73
CA VAL A 521 -6.32 -7.50 -8.46
C VAL A 521 -7.26 -8.50 -9.12
N ILE A 522 -8.58 -8.29 -9.02
CA ILE A 522 -9.58 -9.16 -9.67
C ILE A 522 -9.37 -9.15 -11.19
N HIS A 523 -9.24 -7.98 -11.79
CA HIS A 523 -9.03 -7.86 -13.23
C HIS A 523 -7.74 -8.56 -13.68
N LEU A 524 -6.64 -8.35 -12.96
CA LEU A 524 -5.36 -9.00 -13.23
C LEU A 524 -5.45 -10.51 -13.11
N LEU A 525 -6.08 -11.02 -12.06
CA LEU A 525 -6.24 -12.45 -11.82
C LEU A 525 -7.05 -13.10 -12.94
N VAL A 526 -8.20 -12.52 -13.32
CA VAL A 526 -9.02 -13.02 -14.43
C VAL A 526 -8.22 -13.04 -15.73
N ASN A 527 -7.52 -11.96 -16.07
CA ASN A 527 -6.72 -11.88 -17.29
C ASN A 527 -5.57 -12.90 -17.33
N ILE A 528 -4.85 -13.07 -16.21
CA ILE A 528 -3.73 -14.03 -16.13
C ILE A 528 -4.26 -15.46 -16.30
N LEU A 529 -5.39 -15.79 -15.68
CA LEU A 529 -6.01 -17.11 -15.85
C LEU A 529 -6.52 -17.31 -17.29
N GLU A 530 -7.07 -16.29 -17.94
CA GLU A 530 -7.43 -16.33 -19.36
C GLU A 530 -6.21 -16.60 -20.26
N GLU A 531 -5.15 -15.80 -20.12
CA GLU A 531 -3.88 -15.99 -20.84
C GLU A 531 -3.29 -17.39 -20.60
N PHE A 532 -3.37 -17.88 -19.37
CA PHE A 532 -2.88 -19.20 -18.98
C PHE A 532 -3.71 -20.32 -19.61
N THR A 533 -5.04 -20.26 -19.59
CA THR A 533 -5.90 -21.29 -20.23
C THR A 533 -5.74 -21.31 -21.74
N GLU A 534 -5.54 -20.15 -22.38
CA GLU A 534 -5.28 -20.08 -23.83
C GLU A 534 -3.92 -20.67 -24.19
N THR A 535 -2.89 -20.37 -23.40
CA THR A 535 -1.53 -20.90 -23.61
C THR A 535 -1.51 -22.42 -23.38
N GLY A 536 -2.19 -22.91 -22.34
CA GLY A 536 -2.38 -24.33 -22.08
C GLY A 536 -3.08 -25.05 -23.25
N ARG A 537 -4.16 -24.48 -23.78
CA ARG A 537 -4.85 -24.98 -24.99
C ARG A 537 -3.95 -25.04 -26.22
N ARG A 538 -3.10 -24.03 -26.45
CA ARG A 538 -2.14 -24.01 -27.57
C ARG A 538 -1.08 -25.10 -27.43
N LEU A 539 -0.53 -25.30 -26.23
CA LEU A 539 0.46 -26.34 -25.96
C LEU A 539 -0.15 -27.74 -26.12
N TYR A 540 -1.34 -27.96 -25.55
CA TYR A 540 -2.09 -29.19 -25.68
C TYR A 540 -2.39 -29.55 -27.14
N THR A 541 -2.83 -28.57 -27.94
CA THR A 541 -3.09 -28.78 -29.37
C THR A 541 -1.82 -29.15 -30.14
N LYS A 542 -0.68 -28.50 -29.85
CA LYS A 542 0.63 -28.85 -30.43
C LYS A 542 1.10 -30.25 -30.03
N GLN A 543 0.90 -30.66 -28.78
CA GLN A 543 1.23 -32.00 -28.28
C GLN A 543 0.35 -33.08 -28.91
N LYS A 544 -0.97 -32.88 -29.01
CA LYS A 544 -1.89 -33.78 -29.74
C LYS A 544 -1.51 -33.92 -31.22
N MET A 545 -1.14 -32.82 -31.88
CA MET A 545 -0.67 -32.86 -33.27
C MET A 545 0.66 -33.62 -33.40
N ARG A 546 1.60 -33.44 -32.46
CA ARG A 546 2.86 -34.21 -32.40
C ARG A 546 2.61 -35.71 -32.16
N LYS A 547 1.71 -36.07 -31.24
CA LYS A 547 1.28 -37.46 -30.98
C LYS A 547 0.58 -38.06 -32.21
N LYS A 548 -0.30 -37.31 -32.89
CA LYS A 548 -0.98 -37.75 -34.14
C LYS A 548 0.01 -37.91 -35.30
N LYS A 549 1.02 -37.04 -35.41
CA LYS A 549 2.11 -37.14 -36.40
C LYS A 549 3.04 -38.32 -36.11
N LYS A 550 3.33 -38.63 -34.84
CA LYS A 550 4.05 -39.85 -34.43
C LYS A 550 3.22 -41.12 -34.70
N ARG A 551 1.91 -41.13 -34.39
CA ARG A 551 0.99 -42.26 -34.70
C ARG A 551 0.84 -42.50 -36.20
N ASN A 552 0.78 -41.44 -37.02
CA ASN A 552 0.74 -41.56 -38.48
C ASN A 552 2.11 -41.97 -39.09
N LYS A 553 3.25 -41.62 -38.46
CA LYS A 553 4.57 -42.15 -38.86
C LYS A 553 4.74 -43.63 -38.50
N GLY A 554 4.21 -44.06 -37.36
CA GLY A 554 4.17 -45.48 -36.96
C GLY A 554 3.27 -46.32 -37.86
N LYS A 555 2.07 -45.83 -38.20
CA LYS A 555 1.15 -46.51 -39.14
C LYS A 555 1.68 -46.63 -40.58
N LYS A 556 2.53 -45.69 -41.03
CA LYS A 556 3.20 -45.79 -42.35
C LYS A 556 4.36 -46.80 -42.37
N LYS A 557 4.92 -47.17 -41.21
CA LYS A 557 5.98 -48.19 -41.10
C LYS A 557 5.44 -49.61 -40.86
N ALA A 558 4.15 -49.76 -40.54
CA ALA A 558 3.50 -51.05 -40.30
C ALA A 558 2.74 -51.60 -41.52
N THR A 559 2.83 -50.94 -42.68
CA THR A 559 2.24 -51.41 -43.95
C THR A 559 3.29 -51.94 -44.95
N GLU A 560 4.55 -52.05 -44.54
CA GLU A 560 5.60 -52.76 -45.28
C GLU A 560 6.22 -53.79 -44.33
N ASN A 561 5.90 -55.07 -44.58
CA ASN A 561 6.39 -56.32 -43.97
C ASN A 561 5.53 -56.95 -42.85
N ASP A 562 4.63 -57.85 -43.27
CA ASP A 562 4.33 -59.10 -42.55
C ASP A 562 5.39 -60.15 -42.99
N ASP A 563 6.19 -60.69 -42.08
CA ASP A 563 6.04 -62.07 -41.58
C ASP A 563 7.18 -62.52 -40.61
N GLU A 564 6.75 -63.17 -39.53
CA GLU A 564 7.40 -64.18 -38.66
C GLU A 564 8.75 -63.92 -37.94
N ASN A 565 8.70 -63.56 -36.65
CA ASN A 565 8.95 -64.46 -35.50
C ASN A 565 9.10 -63.68 -34.17
N ARG A 566 8.31 -64.08 -33.15
CA ARG A 566 8.48 -63.77 -31.72
C ARG A 566 9.70 -64.56 -31.20
N ILE A 567 10.55 -64.15 -30.25
CA ILE A 567 10.45 -63.80 -28.81
C ILE A 567 11.90 -63.33 -28.48
N ASP A 568 12.20 -62.23 -27.79
CA ASP A 568 12.07 -62.06 -26.34
C ASP A 568 12.26 -60.59 -25.93
N ASP A 569 11.62 -60.28 -24.82
CA ASP A 569 11.53 -59.00 -24.13
C ASP A 569 12.88 -58.49 -23.61
N GLU A 570 13.12 -57.19 -23.79
CA GLU A 570 13.89 -56.30 -22.90
C GLU A 570 13.98 -54.94 -23.60
N ILE A 571 13.05 -54.03 -23.30
CA ILE A 571 13.04 -52.55 -23.32
C ILE A 571 11.55 -52.13 -23.28
N GLU A 572 10.82 -52.55 -22.26
CA GLU A 572 9.52 -51.93 -21.93
C GLU A 572 9.49 -51.26 -20.55
N GLU A 573 10.59 -51.25 -19.78
CA GLU A 573 10.57 -50.70 -18.42
C GLU A 573 11.09 -49.25 -18.26
N GLU A 574 11.57 -48.58 -19.32
CA GLU A 574 12.06 -47.18 -19.21
C GLU A 574 11.09 -46.11 -19.75
N GLN A 575 9.89 -46.47 -20.23
CA GLN A 575 8.92 -45.50 -20.81
C GLN A 575 7.60 -45.34 -20.04
N GLU A 576 7.48 -45.89 -18.83
CA GLU A 576 6.33 -45.62 -17.97
C GLU A 576 6.50 -44.32 -17.15
N GLY A 577 7.73 -43.95 -16.78
CA GLY A 577 8.00 -42.72 -16.01
C GLY A 577 7.67 -41.40 -16.73
N GLU A 578 7.78 -41.32 -18.06
CA GLU A 578 7.41 -40.12 -18.83
C GLU A 578 5.91 -40.08 -19.24
N ARG A 579 5.22 -41.22 -19.19
CA ARG A 579 3.78 -41.29 -19.54
C ARG A 579 2.90 -40.77 -18.42
N ASP A 580 3.27 -40.98 -17.16
CA ASP A 580 2.51 -40.49 -16.01
C ASP A 580 2.60 -38.97 -15.83
N ASP A 581 3.79 -38.38 -15.95
CA ASP A 581 3.92 -36.92 -15.79
C ASP A 581 3.29 -36.14 -16.97
N SER A 582 3.25 -36.74 -18.17
CA SER A 582 2.56 -36.14 -19.32
C SER A 582 1.04 -36.32 -19.30
N SER A 583 0.51 -37.41 -18.73
CA SER A 583 -0.93 -37.64 -18.60
C SER A 583 -1.56 -36.78 -17.50
N LEU A 584 -0.87 -36.59 -16.36
CA LEU A 584 -1.28 -35.70 -15.27
C LEU A 584 -1.31 -34.23 -15.72
N ARG A 585 -0.31 -33.80 -16.48
CA ARG A 585 -0.31 -32.48 -17.13
C ARG A 585 -1.47 -32.34 -18.13
N GLU A 586 -1.74 -33.37 -18.93
CA GLU A 586 -2.86 -33.37 -19.90
C GLU A 586 -4.25 -33.28 -19.24
N GLN A 587 -4.45 -33.92 -18.08
CA GLN A 587 -5.68 -33.80 -17.30
C GLN A 587 -5.81 -32.40 -16.69
N SER A 588 -4.74 -31.89 -16.07
CA SER A 588 -4.70 -30.55 -15.48
C SER A 588 -5.11 -29.49 -16.51
N TYR A 589 -4.53 -29.48 -17.71
CA TYR A 589 -4.88 -28.50 -18.75
C TYR A 589 -6.32 -28.60 -19.29
N ALA A 590 -7.00 -29.74 -19.12
CA ALA A 590 -8.39 -29.92 -19.55
C ALA A 590 -9.41 -29.39 -18.53
N HIS A 591 -9.07 -29.41 -17.24
CA HIS A 591 -9.94 -28.93 -16.15
C HIS A 591 -9.90 -27.40 -15.96
N MET A 592 -8.76 -26.76 -16.27
CA MET A 592 -8.56 -25.31 -16.08
C MET A 592 -9.61 -24.37 -16.72
N PRO A 593 -10.09 -24.59 -17.97
CA PRO A 593 -11.09 -23.70 -18.56
C PRO A 593 -12.44 -23.73 -17.82
N PHE A 594 -12.78 -24.88 -17.22
CA PHE A 594 -14.00 -25.05 -16.45
C PHE A 594 -13.90 -24.32 -15.10
N GLU A 595 -12.76 -24.45 -14.41
CA GLU A 595 -12.48 -23.72 -13.17
C GLU A 595 -12.48 -22.20 -13.36
N LEU A 596 -11.93 -21.71 -14.48
CA LEU A 596 -12.00 -20.29 -14.82
C LEU A 596 -13.45 -19.80 -15.00
N LEU A 597 -14.30 -20.60 -15.67
CA LEU A 597 -15.72 -20.25 -15.81
C LEU A 597 -16.43 -20.26 -14.45
N GLN A 598 -16.16 -21.26 -13.60
CA GLN A 598 -16.69 -21.31 -12.24
C GLN A 598 -16.30 -20.08 -11.43
N PHE A 599 -15.01 -19.68 -11.50
CA PHE A 599 -14.50 -18.47 -10.89
C PHE A 599 -15.22 -17.22 -11.38
N GLN A 600 -15.39 -17.08 -12.70
CA GLN A 600 -16.09 -15.95 -13.31
C GLN A 600 -17.56 -15.88 -12.86
N MET A 601 -18.24 -17.01 -12.76
CA MET A 601 -19.62 -17.10 -12.27
C MET A 601 -19.78 -16.69 -10.81
N MET A 602 -18.71 -16.65 -10.02
CA MET A 602 -18.76 -16.17 -8.63
C MET A 602 -18.94 -14.65 -8.53
N PHE A 603 -18.53 -13.90 -9.57
CA PHE A 603 -18.74 -12.44 -9.64
C PHE A 603 -20.19 -12.06 -9.93
N ALA A 604 -21.00 -12.98 -10.46
CA ALA A 604 -22.44 -12.78 -10.67
C ALA A 604 -23.21 -12.82 -9.33
N ASN A 605 -22.94 -11.83 -8.48
CA ASN A 605 -23.52 -11.66 -7.16
C ASN A 605 -23.91 -10.18 -6.97
N GLU A 606 -25.08 -9.96 -6.37
CA GLU A 606 -25.62 -8.62 -6.12
C GLU A 606 -24.66 -7.71 -5.31
N ALA A 607 -24.00 -8.27 -4.30
CA ALA A 607 -23.07 -7.51 -3.46
C ALA A 607 -21.85 -7.04 -4.27
N VAL A 608 -21.33 -7.91 -5.15
CA VAL A 608 -20.22 -7.58 -6.06
C VAL A 608 -20.65 -6.45 -6.99
N VAL A 609 -21.80 -6.59 -7.66
CA VAL A 609 -22.35 -5.55 -8.55
C VAL A 609 -22.51 -4.22 -7.82
N LYS A 610 -23.07 -4.23 -6.60
CA LYS A 610 -23.20 -3.02 -5.78
C LYS A 610 -21.86 -2.35 -5.50
N ASN A 611 -20.82 -3.12 -5.19
CA ASN A 611 -19.50 -2.57 -4.87
C ASN A 611 -18.76 -2.06 -6.12
N TYR A 612 -18.94 -2.68 -7.29
CA TYR A 612 -18.49 -2.13 -8.56
C TYR A 612 -19.23 -0.84 -8.95
N LEU A 613 -20.53 -0.74 -8.65
CA LEU A 613 -21.27 0.52 -8.86
C LEU A 613 -20.79 1.63 -7.92
N LYS A 614 -20.52 1.32 -6.65
CA LYS A 614 -19.90 2.27 -5.69
C LYS A 614 -18.49 2.70 -6.12
N TYR A 615 -17.73 1.80 -6.75
CA TYR A 615 -16.46 2.15 -7.39
C TYR A 615 -16.68 3.16 -8.53
N LEU A 616 -17.63 2.87 -9.43
CA LEU A 616 -17.98 3.75 -10.55
C LEU A 616 -18.67 5.05 -10.14
N GLU A 617 -19.18 5.20 -8.91
CA GLU A 617 -19.68 6.50 -8.41
C GLU A 617 -18.58 7.56 -8.36
N HIS A 618 -17.32 7.14 -8.18
CA HIS A 618 -16.14 8.01 -8.08
C HIS A 618 -15.39 8.11 -9.42
N TYR A 619 -16.08 7.94 -10.55
CA TYR A 619 -15.46 7.89 -11.89
C TYR A 619 -14.65 9.15 -12.29
N HIS A 620 -14.80 10.28 -11.57
CA HIS A 620 -14.00 11.48 -11.77
C HIS A 620 -12.57 11.37 -11.22
N GLU A 621 -12.36 10.51 -10.22
CA GLU A 621 -11.06 10.28 -9.57
C GLU A 621 -10.30 9.10 -10.18
N LEU A 622 -10.89 8.41 -11.17
CA LEU A 622 -10.38 7.17 -11.75
C LEU A 622 -9.73 7.41 -13.11
N ASP A 623 -8.63 6.71 -13.36
CA ASP A 623 -7.94 6.73 -14.65
C ASP A 623 -8.62 5.87 -15.72
N ALA A 624 -8.26 6.08 -17.00
CA ALA A 624 -8.81 5.31 -18.11
C ALA A 624 -8.59 3.79 -17.97
N GLN A 625 -7.43 3.38 -17.45
CA GLN A 625 -7.12 1.96 -17.19
C GLN A 625 -7.99 1.40 -16.06
N GLU A 626 -8.22 2.19 -15.02
CA GLU A 626 -8.98 1.80 -13.84
C GLU A 626 -10.47 1.60 -14.16
N ILE A 627 -11.00 2.45 -15.04
CA ILE A 627 -12.34 2.29 -15.60
C ILE A 627 -12.41 1.04 -16.50
N LEU A 628 -11.37 0.77 -17.29
CA LEU A 628 -11.28 -0.43 -18.11
C LEU A 628 -11.28 -1.72 -17.25
N HIS A 629 -10.57 -1.71 -16.12
CA HIS A 629 -10.56 -2.85 -15.18
C HIS A 629 -11.96 -3.17 -14.68
N ALA A 630 -12.73 -2.15 -14.30
CA ALA A 630 -14.13 -2.32 -13.91
C ALA A 630 -15.01 -2.77 -15.09
N ALA A 631 -14.83 -2.17 -16.27
CA ALA A 631 -15.57 -2.51 -17.47
C ALA A 631 -15.39 -3.99 -17.88
N SER A 632 -14.17 -4.52 -17.76
CA SER A 632 -13.85 -5.93 -18.08
C SER A 632 -14.62 -6.93 -17.21
N VAL A 633 -14.75 -6.66 -15.90
CA VAL A 633 -15.50 -7.54 -15.01
C VAL A 633 -17.01 -7.40 -15.24
N ILE A 634 -17.50 -6.18 -15.50
CA ILE A 634 -18.90 -5.93 -15.88
C ILE A 634 -19.24 -6.67 -17.18
N ASP A 635 -18.35 -6.60 -18.18
CA ASP A 635 -18.47 -7.33 -19.44
C ASP A 635 -18.53 -8.84 -19.21
N CYS A 636 -17.67 -9.37 -18.32
CA CYS A 636 -17.71 -10.77 -17.92
C CYS A 636 -19.06 -11.17 -17.29
N ILE A 637 -19.64 -10.35 -16.42
CA ILE A 637 -20.95 -10.63 -15.80
C ILE A 637 -22.07 -10.63 -16.85
N ILE A 638 -22.04 -9.71 -17.82
CA ILE A 638 -23.09 -9.58 -18.83
C ILE A 638 -22.95 -10.69 -19.88
N ASN A 639 -21.77 -10.80 -20.50
CA ASN A 639 -21.55 -11.59 -21.71
C ASN A 639 -21.13 -13.04 -21.41
N LYS A 640 -20.29 -13.28 -20.39
CA LYS A 640 -19.83 -14.65 -20.05
C LYS A 640 -20.75 -15.35 -19.06
N CYS A 641 -21.25 -14.61 -18.06
CA CYS A 641 -22.14 -15.18 -17.04
C CYS A 641 -23.62 -15.10 -17.42
N HIS A 642 -23.99 -14.35 -18.47
CA HIS A 642 -25.38 -14.10 -18.88
C HIS A 642 -26.25 -13.59 -17.73
N GLN A 643 -25.71 -12.64 -16.96
CA GLN A 643 -26.30 -12.12 -15.71
C GLN A 643 -26.49 -10.60 -15.73
N GLY A 644 -26.82 -10.06 -16.91
CA GLY A 644 -27.11 -8.64 -17.11
C GLY A 644 -28.28 -8.11 -16.27
N GLY A 645 -29.22 -8.98 -15.88
CA GLY A 645 -30.37 -8.62 -15.06
C GLY A 645 -30.02 -8.04 -13.68
N LEU A 646 -28.83 -8.34 -13.14
CA LEU A 646 -28.35 -7.81 -11.86
C LEU A 646 -28.18 -6.27 -11.86
N PHE A 647 -28.00 -5.67 -13.04
CA PHE A 647 -27.83 -4.22 -13.17
C PHE A 647 -29.15 -3.46 -13.29
N PHE A 648 -30.29 -4.14 -13.40
CA PHE A 648 -31.60 -3.53 -13.62
C PHE A 648 -32.14 -2.87 -12.35
N ARG A 649 -31.63 -1.68 -12.05
CA ARG A 649 -32.05 -0.83 -10.93
C ARG A 649 -32.09 0.65 -11.32
N PRO A 650 -33.07 1.42 -10.82
CA PRO A 650 -33.13 2.85 -11.07
C PRO A 650 -31.86 3.60 -10.65
N SER A 651 -31.26 3.25 -9.50
CA SER A 651 -30.03 3.88 -9.03
C SER A 651 -28.85 3.64 -9.98
N THR A 652 -28.78 2.44 -10.57
CA THR A 652 -27.77 2.08 -11.57
C THR A 652 -27.98 2.87 -12.85
N PHE A 653 -29.24 3.01 -13.30
CA PHE A 653 -29.56 3.79 -14.49
C PHE A 653 -29.30 5.28 -14.30
N GLU A 654 -29.52 5.84 -13.11
CA GLU A 654 -29.15 7.22 -12.79
C GLU A 654 -27.63 7.43 -12.90
N LEU A 655 -26.84 6.50 -12.36
CA LEU A 655 -25.39 6.53 -12.48
C LEU A 655 -24.95 6.42 -13.95
N PHE A 656 -25.54 5.50 -14.71
CA PHE A 656 -25.25 5.33 -16.14
C PHE A 656 -25.62 6.56 -16.96
N GLU A 657 -26.77 7.20 -16.69
CA GLU A 657 -27.16 8.45 -17.34
C GLU A 657 -26.14 9.56 -17.04
N ARG A 658 -25.69 9.68 -15.78
CA ARG A 658 -24.67 10.63 -15.36
C ARG A 658 -23.36 10.43 -16.13
N ILE A 659 -22.86 9.19 -16.14
CA ILE A 659 -21.65 8.76 -16.85
C ILE A 659 -21.77 9.02 -18.37
N MET A 660 -22.92 8.75 -18.98
CA MET A 660 -23.15 8.97 -20.41
C MET A 660 -23.26 10.45 -20.78
N SER A 661 -23.80 11.28 -19.88
CA SER A 661 -24.01 12.71 -20.11
C SER A 661 -22.72 13.53 -20.12
N GLU A 662 -21.63 12.98 -19.57
CA GLU A 662 -20.35 13.67 -19.49
C GLU A 662 -19.40 13.29 -20.63
N PRO A 663 -18.70 14.29 -21.22
CA PRO A 663 -17.80 14.08 -22.36
C PRO A 663 -16.39 13.63 -21.92
N LEU A 664 -16.28 12.79 -20.88
CA LEU A 664 -14.98 12.29 -20.41
C LEU A 664 -14.46 11.20 -21.35
N LYS A 665 -13.20 11.33 -21.80
CA LYS A 665 -12.54 10.34 -22.66
C LYS A 665 -12.33 9.00 -21.94
N GLN A 666 -12.03 9.04 -20.66
CA GLN A 666 -11.77 7.85 -19.81
C GLN A 666 -12.99 6.89 -19.77
N VAL A 667 -14.21 7.44 -19.89
CA VAL A 667 -15.47 6.71 -19.79
C VAL A 667 -15.86 5.97 -21.09
N GLN A 668 -15.16 6.19 -22.20
CA GLN A 668 -15.54 5.64 -23.51
C GLN A 668 -15.68 4.11 -23.52
N ALA A 669 -14.87 3.39 -22.74
CA ALA A 669 -14.94 1.93 -22.61
C ALA A 669 -16.25 1.44 -21.97
N LEU A 670 -16.88 2.22 -21.09
CA LEU A 670 -18.13 1.87 -20.42
C LEU A 670 -19.38 2.15 -21.27
N LYS A 671 -19.33 3.16 -22.16
CA LYS A 671 -20.48 3.55 -22.99
C LYS A 671 -21.12 2.40 -23.79
N PRO A 672 -20.38 1.50 -24.47
CA PRO A 672 -20.98 0.38 -25.17
C PRO A 672 -21.66 -0.61 -24.22
N LEU A 673 -21.05 -0.90 -23.07
CA LEU A 673 -21.60 -1.81 -22.05
C LEU A 673 -22.88 -1.25 -21.44
N ILE A 674 -22.89 0.04 -21.09
CA ILE A 674 -24.07 0.74 -20.59
C ILE A 674 -25.19 0.67 -21.63
N THR A 675 -24.87 0.93 -22.90
CA THR A 675 -25.84 0.86 -24.00
C THR A 675 -26.40 -0.56 -24.15
N GLN A 676 -25.56 -1.59 -24.02
CA GLN A 676 -25.99 -2.99 -24.06
C GLN A 676 -26.94 -3.33 -22.90
N ILE A 677 -26.61 -2.94 -21.66
CA ILE A 677 -27.46 -3.16 -20.49
C ILE A 677 -28.82 -2.47 -20.67
N MET A 678 -28.82 -1.22 -21.13
CA MET A 678 -30.06 -0.46 -21.37
C MET A 678 -30.91 -1.10 -22.47
N ARG A 679 -30.30 -1.61 -23.55
CA ARG A 679 -31.03 -2.33 -24.61
C ARG A 679 -31.66 -3.62 -24.08
N LEU A 680 -30.91 -4.41 -23.31
CA LEU A 680 -31.42 -5.63 -22.68
C LEU A 680 -32.60 -5.32 -21.74
N PHE A 681 -32.52 -4.23 -20.99
CA PHE A 681 -33.62 -3.80 -20.12
C PHE A 681 -34.86 -3.38 -20.91
N VAL A 682 -34.71 -2.58 -21.97
CA VAL A 682 -35.84 -2.11 -22.79
C VAL A 682 -36.52 -3.29 -23.48
N GLN A 683 -35.75 -4.17 -24.13
CA GLN A 683 -36.29 -5.39 -24.76
C GLN A 683 -37.09 -6.22 -23.76
N LYS A 684 -36.55 -6.41 -22.55
CA LYS A 684 -37.25 -7.20 -21.54
C LYS A 684 -38.46 -6.49 -20.92
N ALA A 685 -38.44 -5.17 -20.82
CA ALA A 685 -39.60 -4.39 -20.37
C ALA A 685 -40.73 -4.39 -21.41
N ASP A 686 -40.39 -4.50 -22.70
CA ASP A 686 -41.35 -4.69 -23.79
C ASP A 686 -41.96 -6.11 -23.74
N ASP A 687 -41.15 -7.13 -23.46
CA ASP A 687 -41.61 -8.53 -23.33
C ASP A 687 -42.43 -8.78 -22.05
N ASP A 688 -42.00 -8.23 -20.91
CA ASP A 688 -42.65 -8.37 -19.61
C ASP A 688 -42.69 -7.03 -18.82
N PRO A 689 -43.84 -6.33 -18.83
CA PRO A 689 -44.02 -5.07 -18.12
C PRO A 689 -43.82 -5.15 -16.60
N LEU A 690 -43.91 -6.33 -15.98
CA LEU A 690 -43.65 -6.50 -14.54
C LEU A 690 -42.19 -6.22 -14.18
N SER A 691 -41.28 -6.35 -15.16
CA SER A 691 -39.85 -6.03 -15.02
C SER A 691 -39.61 -4.58 -14.55
N LEU A 692 -40.53 -3.65 -14.85
CA LEU A 692 -40.45 -2.25 -14.40
C LEU A 692 -40.65 -2.12 -12.89
N VAL A 693 -41.50 -2.96 -12.29
CA VAL A 693 -41.75 -3.00 -10.84
C VAL A 693 -40.63 -3.77 -10.15
N GLU A 694 -40.20 -4.90 -10.75
CA GLU A 694 -39.12 -5.72 -10.21
C GLU A 694 -37.78 -4.98 -10.15
N ALA A 695 -37.53 -4.03 -11.06
CA ALA A 695 -36.34 -3.19 -11.04
C ALA A 695 -36.20 -2.35 -9.75
N LEU A 696 -37.31 -2.11 -9.01
CA LEU A 696 -37.29 -1.40 -7.73
C LEU A 696 -36.73 -2.24 -6.58
N PHE A 697 -36.64 -3.56 -6.74
CA PHE A 697 -36.26 -4.50 -5.69
C PHE A 697 -34.89 -5.13 -5.94
N PRO A 698 -34.21 -5.60 -4.89
CA PRO A 698 -32.97 -6.33 -5.05
C PRO A 698 -33.22 -7.70 -5.71
N LYS A 699 -32.40 -8.05 -6.72
CA LYS A 699 -32.53 -9.28 -7.50
C LYS A 699 -31.52 -10.32 -7.05
N ARG A 700 -31.96 -11.57 -6.87
CA ARG A 700 -31.06 -12.69 -6.61
C ARG A 700 -30.50 -13.21 -7.94
N LYS A 701 -29.42 -13.99 -7.86
CA LYS A 701 -28.76 -14.62 -9.02
C LYS A 701 -29.73 -15.49 -9.86
N ALA A 702 -30.66 -16.19 -9.20
CA ALA A 702 -31.67 -17.02 -9.87
C ALA A 702 -32.62 -16.16 -10.71
N ASP A 703 -33.13 -15.07 -10.12
CA ASP A 703 -34.03 -14.13 -10.80
C ASP A 703 -33.32 -13.48 -11.99
N ALA A 704 -32.05 -13.09 -11.80
CA ALA A 704 -31.27 -12.37 -12.80
C ALA A 704 -30.96 -13.20 -14.09
N HIS A 705 -30.90 -14.53 -14.01
CA HIS A 705 -30.75 -15.42 -15.17
C HIS A 705 -31.99 -15.42 -16.09
N VAL A 706 -33.19 -15.25 -15.53
CA VAL A 706 -34.47 -15.26 -16.27
C VAL A 706 -34.59 -14.07 -17.24
N TYR A 707 -33.77 -13.03 -17.07
CA TYR A 707 -33.82 -11.82 -17.90
C TYR A 707 -32.90 -11.84 -19.12
N VAL A 708 -32.07 -12.89 -19.33
CA VAL A 708 -31.04 -12.89 -20.40
C VAL A 708 -31.27 -13.98 -21.45
N GLN A 709 -32.12 -14.98 -21.18
CA GLN A 709 -32.55 -15.92 -22.22
C GLN A 709 -33.92 -15.51 -22.77
N PRO A 710 -34.08 -15.29 -24.10
CA PRO A 710 -35.34 -15.64 -24.73
C PRO A 710 -35.49 -17.15 -24.59
N ASP A 711 -36.69 -17.62 -24.28
CA ASP A 711 -37.00 -19.05 -24.17
C ASP A 711 -36.45 -19.80 -25.40
N GLU A 712 -35.47 -20.68 -25.19
CA GLU A 712 -35.16 -21.82 -26.07
C GLU A 712 -35.46 -23.13 -25.33
#